data_AF-A0AA88PKL4-F1
#
_entry.id   AF-A0AA88PKL4-F1
#
_cell.length_a   1.000
_cell.length_b   1.000
_cell.length_c   1.000
_cell.angle_alpha   90.00
_cell.angle_beta   90.00
_cell.angle_gamma   90.00
#
_symmetry.space_group_name_H-M   'P 1'
#
loop_
_entity.id
_entity.type
_entity.pdbx_description
1 polymer ?
#
loop_
_entity_poly.entity_id
_entity_poly.type
_entity_poly.pdbx_seq_one_letter_code
_entity_poly.pdbx_strand_id
1 'polypeptide(L)'
;MKQNYSMKYQVCLSLLQSHSSLVAKGVCVEYATPSKLNIRKKRSWIVDTLSVEEEHVGPFPYKLGDLNIEKNIIEKSTIRGQGIDQDPKGILSVYRNGSVYINGKVDYEEYRRLRISLSQKSTTVVVDIDILDVNDHAPVFNRDVYERTIDESTQQGMPLSTVLATDNDQPGTANSQFTLRIVSVSPSTSSTQFFIFQKEGDSIGTISFNGYFDYEKAKTYTILVEAKDHGEKIQLSSTTTVILNIIDKPNYPSEFTEKAKYASDPSMAVMERLETGPMLEADKLSMCLSDETTDIIALNTDLYSPPLHFELGGDIQGKWKLQSNYGTSVKLIKESGVHVGDHELTLKISDSQGRFSLQTLSLHVCDCDASAYCTLPKATKTNVIAMAAIIISIPALMGILLIVCQIRAKKPAMMLLVEGSDQSLRKDRKADTSPEHNKKKTMAAIRKKLVIVGDGACGKTCLLIVFSKDQFPEVYVPTVFENYVADIEVDGKQVELALWDTAGQEDYDRLRPLSYPDTDVILMCFSIDSPDSLENIPEKWTPEVKHFCPNVPIILVGNKKDLRNDDHTRRELAKMKQEPVKPEEGRDMANRINAFGYLECSAKTKDGVREVFEMATRAALQAKKRGKKPGCLLL
;
A
#
# COMPACT_ATOMS: atom_id res chain seq x y z
N MET A 1 -1.90 -20.75 49.83
CA MET A 1 -0.68 -19.92 49.72
C MET A 1 -0.26 -19.93 48.26
N LYS A 2 -0.63 -18.89 47.50
CA LYS A 2 -0.25 -18.71 46.10
C LYS A 2 0.72 -17.53 46.04
N GLN A 3 1.92 -17.78 45.54
CA GLN A 3 2.96 -16.79 45.29
C GLN A 3 2.71 -16.15 43.92
N ASN A 4 2.68 -14.82 43.88
CA ASN A 4 2.73 -14.02 42.66
C ASN A 4 4.20 -13.72 42.32
N TYR A 5 4.60 -14.11 41.11
CA TYR A 5 5.84 -13.68 40.47
C TYR A 5 5.59 -12.34 39.76
N SER A 6 6.42 -11.33 40.07
CA SER A 6 6.52 -10.07 39.32
C SER A 6 7.77 -10.15 38.47
N MET A 7 7.61 -10.15 37.15
CA MET A 7 8.70 -9.94 36.19
C MET A 7 9.09 -8.46 36.19
N LYS A 8 10.39 -8.18 36.38
CA LYS A 8 11.01 -6.88 36.13
C LYS A 8 11.73 -6.96 34.79
N TYR A 9 11.32 -6.12 33.83
CA TYR A 9 12.08 -5.87 32.61
C TYR A 9 13.23 -4.91 32.91
N GLN A 10 14.44 -5.34 32.57
CA GLN A 10 15.68 -4.59 32.66
C GLN A 10 16.10 -4.22 31.24
N VAL A 11 15.95 -2.94 30.88
CA VAL A 11 16.43 -2.40 29.61
C VAL A 11 17.94 -2.23 29.70
N CYS A 12 18.64 -2.92 28.80
CA CYS A 12 20.09 -2.95 28.67
C CYS A 12 20.51 -1.82 27.71
N LEU A 13 21.18 -0.78 28.23
CA LEU A 13 21.86 0.23 27.41
C LEU A 13 23.34 -0.14 27.33
N SER A 14 23.77 -0.76 26.24
CA SER A 14 25.19 -1.04 25.96
C SER A 14 25.83 0.16 25.26
N LEU A 15 26.51 1.00 26.03
CA LEU A 15 27.48 1.98 25.52
C LEU A 15 28.89 1.41 25.65
N LEU A 16 29.63 1.51 24.54
CA LEU A 16 31.01 1.07 24.33
C LEU A 16 31.95 1.45 25.48
N GLN A 17 32.65 0.44 26.04
CA GLN A 17 33.87 0.65 26.80
C GLN A 17 35.08 0.35 25.91
N SER A 18 35.96 1.34 25.80
CA SER A 18 37.36 1.16 25.46
C SER A 18 38.22 1.43 26.70
N HIS A 19 39.18 0.54 26.94
CA HIS A 19 40.38 0.68 27.78
C HIS A 19 40.31 0.55 29.31
N SER A 20 40.60 -0.68 29.75
CA SER A 20 41.73 -1.07 30.63
C SER A 20 42.03 -0.30 31.93
N SER A 21 41.95 -1.06 33.05
CA SER A 21 43.04 -1.33 34.03
C SER A 21 42.79 -1.01 35.52
N LEU A 22 43.01 -2.07 36.31
CA LEU A 22 43.50 -2.19 37.69
C LEU A 22 42.74 -1.62 38.91
N VAL A 23 42.23 -2.58 39.71
CA VAL A 23 42.59 -2.88 41.13
C VAL A 23 42.86 -1.70 42.07
N ALA A 24 42.02 -1.52 43.10
CA ALA A 24 42.44 -1.48 44.51
C ALA A 24 41.26 -1.44 45.49
N LYS A 25 41.38 -2.24 46.55
CA LYS A 25 40.56 -2.27 47.78
C LYS A 25 40.78 -0.99 48.61
N GLY A 26 39.79 -0.57 49.39
CA GLY A 26 40.10 0.17 50.62
C GLY A 26 39.01 1.08 51.21
N VAL A 27 38.34 0.57 52.24
CA VAL A 27 38.07 1.22 53.55
C VAL A 27 37.26 2.53 53.61
N CYS A 28 36.15 2.45 54.36
CA CYS A 28 35.31 3.56 54.83
C CYS A 28 36.06 4.50 55.77
N VAL A 29 35.78 5.81 55.66
CA VAL A 29 35.88 6.75 56.79
C VAL A 29 34.79 7.81 56.67
N GLU A 30 33.84 7.79 57.61
CA GLU A 30 32.99 8.95 57.92
C GLU A 30 33.83 10.02 58.61
N TYR A 31 33.71 11.27 58.16
CA TYR A 31 33.93 12.44 59.00
C TYR A 31 32.79 13.43 58.79
N ALA A 32 31.96 13.58 59.81
CA ALA A 32 31.07 14.72 59.97
C ALA A 32 31.84 15.87 60.64
N THR A 33 31.81 17.08 60.06
CA THR A 33 31.78 18.32 60.85
C THR A 33 30.86 19.36 60.19
N PRO A 34 30.13 20.18 60.98
CA PRO A 34 29.11 21.09 60.49
C PRO A 34 29.55 22.57 60.55
N SER A 35 29.27 23.35 59.51
CA SER A 35 29.11 24.80 59.66
C SER A 35 28.31 25.41 58.51
N LYS A 36 27.09 25.79 58.87
CA LYS A 36 26.10 26.65 58.22
C LYS A 36 26.62 27.55 57.09
N LEU A 37 26.20 27.27 55.86
CA LEU A 37 25.73 28.32 54.96
C LEU A 37 24.24 28.08 54.69
N ASN A 38 23.41 28.94 55.27
CA ASN A 38 21.96 28.97 55.07
C ASN A 38 21.66 29.37 53.61
N ILE A 39 21.60 28.39 52.71
CA ILE A 39 20.88 28.53 51.46
C ILE A 39 19.56 27.79 51.66
N ARG A 40 18.47 28.54 51.84
CA ARG A 40 17.10 28.01 51.79
C ARG A 40 16.91 27.34 50.42
N LYS A 41 17.16 26.04 50.32
CA LYS A 41 16.61 25.21 49.24
C LYS A 41 15.09 25.28 49.40
N LYS A 42 14.42 26.00 48.51
CA LYS A 42 12.98 25.84 48.27
C LYS A 42 12.77 24.34 48.03
N ARG A 43 12.16 23.64 48.99
CA ARG A 43 11.73 22.26 48.81
C ARG A 43 10.66 22.31 47.72
N SER A 44 11.00 21.84 46.52
CA SER A 44 10.00 21.44 45.53
C SER A 44 9.33 20.20 46.11
N TRP A 45 8.14 20.37 46.67
CA TRP A 45 7.27 19.28 47.04
C TRP A 45 6.99 18.48 45.75
N ILE A 46 7.47 17.24 45.68
CA ILE A 46 7.07 16.30 44.63
C ILE A 46 5.65 15.89 45.02
N VAL A 47 4.65 16.46 44.33
CA VAL A 47 3.26 16.03 44.44
C VAL A 47 3.12 14.81 43.53
N ASP A 48 2.55 13.71 44.04
CA ASP A 48 2.20 12.55 43.22
C ASP A 48 1.35 13.02 42.02
N THR A 49 1.79 12.73 40.80
CA THR A 49 1.08 13.14 39.59
C THR A 49 -0.24 12.39 39.50
N LEU A 50 -1.35 13.13 39.44
CA LEU A 50 -2.65 12.54 39.13
C LEU A 50 -2.73 12.30 37.63
N SER A 51 -3.37 11.22 37.21
CA SER A 51 -3.55 10.89 35.80
C SER A 51 -5.01 10.61 35.46
N VAL A 52 -5.41 10.91 34.25
CA VAL A 52 -6.75 10.62 33.73
C VAL A 52 -6.66 10.07 32.31
N GLU A 53 -7.30 8.94 32.04
CA GLU A 53 -7.44 8.41 30.68
C GLU A 53 -8.44 9.26 29.90
N GLU A 54 -8.10 9.59 28.66
CA GLU A 54 -9.03 10.23 27.73
C GLU A 54 -10.19 9.29 27.32
N GLU A 55 -11.20 9.87 26.68
CA GLU A 55 -12.38 9.16 26.18
C GLU A 55 -13.12 8.28 27.20
N HIS A 56 -12.85 8.47 28.50
CA HIS A 56 -13.51 7.72 29.57
C HIS A 56 -15.03 7.91 29.49
N VAL A 57 -15.77 6.80 29.42
CA VAL A 57 -17.23 6.77 29.19
C VAL A 57 -18.08 7.24 30.39
N GLY A 58 -17.44 7.57 31.51
CA GLY A 58 -18.08 7.95 32.76
C GLY A 58 -18.48 6.74 33.63
N PRO A 59 -19.36 6.92 34.64
CA PRO A 59 -20.16 8.12 34.92
C PRO A 59 -19.33 9.28 35.50
N PHE A 60 -19.69 10.51 35.13
CA PHE A 60 -19.10 11.73 35.69
C PHE A 60 -20.03 12.36 36.75
N PRO A 61 -19.49 13.03 37.79
CA PRO A 61 -18.06 13.14 38.08
C PRO A 61 -17.52 11.90 38.80
N TYR A 62 -16.25 11.56 38.55
CA TYR A 62 -15.54 10.53 39.32
C TYR A 62 -14.26 11.08 39.93
N LYS A 63 -13.82 10.43 41.01
CA LYS A 63 -12.65 10.85 41.77
C LYS A 63 -11.37 10.40 41.08
N LEU A 64 -10.48 11.33 40.74
CA LEU A 64 -9.14 11.06 40.21
C LEU A 64 -8.18 10.62 41.32
N GLY A 65 -8.25 11.29 42.48
CA GLY A 65 -7.37 11.01 43.61
C GLY A 65 -7.42 12.10 44.67
N ASP A 66 -6.46 12.06 45.59
CA ASP A 66 -6.29 13.08 46.63
C ASP A 66 -4.93 13.76 46.47
N LEU A 67 -4.91 15.08 46.62
CA LEU A 67 -3.67 15.86 46.61
C LEU A 67 -2.84 15.51 47.86
N ASN A 68 -1.60 15.10 47.64
CA ASN A 68 -0.62 14.86 48.72
C ASN A 68 -0.03 16.18 49.23
N ILE A 69 -0.90 17.08 49.71
CA ILE A 69 -0.58 18.41 50.25
C ILE A 69 -1.25 18.52 51.63
N GLU A 70 -0.59 19.17 52.59
CA GLU A 70 -1.16 19.34 53.93
C GLU A 70 -2.53 20.05 53.87
N LYS A 71 -3.54 19.48 54.55
CA LYS A 71 -4.95 19.94 54.50
C LYS A 71 -5.12 21.43 54.86
N ASN A 72 -4.35 21.91 55.83
CA ASN A 72 -4.28 23.32 56.26
C ASN A 72 -3.86 24.28 55.14
N ILE A 73 -3.06 23.82 54.17
CA ILE A 73 -2.64 24.58 52.99
C ILE A 73 -3.80 24.61 51.99
N ILE A 74 -4.40 23.46 51.69
CA ILE A 74 -5.51 23.34 50.72
C ILE A 74 -6.71 24.20 51.16
N GLU A 75 -7.11 24.11 52.43
CA GLU A 75 -8.25 24.85 52.98
C GLU A 75 -8.12 26.38 52.88
N LYS A 76 -6.89 26.89 52.89
CA LYS A 76 -6.59 28.32 52.91
C LYS A 76 -6.02 28.84 51.58
N SER A 77 -5.92 27.98 50.57
CA SER A 77 -5.40 28.32 49.25
C SER A 77 -6.53 28.72 48.30
N THR A 78 -6.23 29.62 47.36
CA THR A 78 -7.07 29.84 46.18
C THR A 78 -6.60 28.88 45.09
N ILE A 79 -7.51 28.06 44.55
CA ILE A 79 -7.22 27.06 43.53
C ILE A 79 -7.65 27.62 42.16
N ARG A 80 -6.72 27.66 41.21
CA ARG A 80 -6.92 28.18 39.84
C ARG A 80 -6.08 27.40 38.83
N GLY A 81 -6.47 27.40 37.57
CA GLY A 81 -5.72 26.79 36.48
C GLY A 81 -6.62 26.14 35.44
N GLN A 82 -5.99 25.40 34.54
CA GLN A 82 -6.66 24.63 33.49
C GLN A 82 -7.56 23.58 34.14
N GLY A 83 -8.74 23.36 33.57
CA GLY A 83 -9.72 22.47 34.18
C GLY A 83 -10.66 23.15 35.18
N ILE A 84 -10.28 24.30 35.74
CA ILE A 84 -11.06 24.98 36.78
C ILE A 84 -11.60 26.31 36.24
N ASP A 85 -10.76 27.35 36.18
CA ASP A 85 -11.12 28.70 35.73
C ASP A 85 -10.49 29.07 34.37
N GLN A 86 -9.57 28.25 33.87
CA GLN A 86 -8.97 28.36 32.53
C GLN A 86 -9.38 27.15 31.67
N ASP A 87 -9.30 27.32 30.34
CA ASP A 87 -9.69 26.26 29.41
C ASP A 87 -8.81 25.00 29.56
N PRO A 88 -9.40 23.79 29.50
CA PRO A 88 -10.84 23.52 29.39
C PRO A 88 -11.57 23.87 30.72
N LYS A 89 -12.56 24.77 30.70
CA LYS A 89 -13.14 25.32 31.95
C LYS A 89 -14.12 24.34 32.61
N GLY A 90 -14.04 24.19 33.92
CA GLY A 90 -15.02 23.46 34.73
C GLY A 90 -14.95 21.93 34.65
N ILE A 91 -13.96 21.36 33.96
CA ILE A 91 -13.79 19.90 33.85
C ILE A 91 -13.16 19.26 35.11
N LEU A 92 -12.52 20.04 35.98
CA LEU A 92 -11.95 19.59 37.26
C LEU A 92 -12.67 20.23 38.44
N SER A 93 -12.82 19.46 39.51
CA SER A 93 -13.33 19.93 40.80
C SER A 93 -12.42 19.49 41.93
N VAL A 94 -11.81 20.46 42.59
CA VAL A 94 -10.91 20.23 43.72
C VAL A 94 -11.61 20.64 45.01
N TYR A 95 -11.85 19.66 45.88
CA TYR A 95 -12.50 19.89 47.17
C TYR A 95 -11.47 20.27 48.23
N ARG A 96 -11.90 21.00 49.26
CA ARG A 96 -11.03 21.47 50.35
C ARG A 96 -10.40 20.34 51.17
N ASN A 97 -10.98 19.14 51.13
CA ASN A 97 -10.41 17.96 51.75
C ASN A 97 -9.22 17.35 50.97
N GLY A 98 -8.89 17.91 49.80
CA GLY A 98 -7.82 17.46 48.93
C GLY A 98 -8.28 16.54 47.79
N SER A 99 -9.54 16.11 47.75
CA SER A 99 -10.02 15.23 46.69
C SER A 99 -10.22 15.97 45.36
N VAL A 100 -9.69 15.40 44.29
CA VAL A 100 -9.81 15.91 42.91
C VAL A 100 -10.78 15.02 42.15
N TYR A 101 -11.75 15.63 41.49
CA TYR A 101 -12.73 14.99 40.63
C TYR A 101 -12.63 15.54 39.22
N ILE A 102 -12.96 14.69 38.26
CA ILE A 102 -13.17 15.09 36.87
C ILE A 102 -14.66 15.05 36.55
N ASN A 103 -15.14 16.08 35.84
CA ASN A 103 -16.56 16.34 35.58
C ASN A 103 -16.99 16.03 34.14
N GLY A 104 -16.03 15.76 33.24
CA GLY A 104 -16.29 15.52 31.83
C GLY A 104 -15.11 14.85 31.15
N LYS A 105 -15.25 14.60 29.85
CA LYS A 105 -14.23 13.98 29.01
C LYS A 105 -13.08 14.95 28.70
N VAL A 106 -11.86 14.44 28.75
CA VAL A 106 -10.65 15.10 28.26
C VAL A 106 -10.19 14.42 26.98
N ASP A 107 -9.45 15.17 26.19
CA ASP A 107 -8.88 14.81 24.88
C ASP A 107 -7.37 15.08 24.98
N TYR A 108 -6.56 14.07 24.71
CA TYR A 108 -5.10 14.09 24.81
C TYR A 108 -4.46 14.94 23.69
N GLU A 109 -5.01 14.87 22.47
CA GLU A 109 -4.59 15.66 21.31
C GLU A 109 -4.77 17.15 21.57
N GLU A 110 -5.84 17.52 22.29
CA GLU A 110 -6.07 18.91 22.70
C GLU A 110 -5.20 19.30 23.91
N TYR A 111 -5.16 18.47 24.95
CA TYR A 111 -4.43 18.75 26.19
C TYR A 111 -3.70 17.50 26.73
N ARG A 112 -2.38 17.46 26.64
CA ARG A 112 -1.58 16.36 27.24
C ARG A 112 -1.47 16.43 28.76
N ARG A 113 -1.67 17.62 29.33
CA ARG A 113 -1.52 17.88 30.76
C ARG A 113 -2.32 19.11 31.17
N LEU A 114 -3.06 18.97 32.27
CA LEU A 114 -3.75 20.09 32.93
C LEU A 114 -2.94 20.56 34.13
N ARG A 115 -2.75 21.87 34.26
CA ARG A 115 -2.02 22.47 35.36
C ARG A 115 -2.93 23.29 36.26
N ILE A 116 -2.98 22.91 37.54
CA ILE A 116 -3.65 23.68 38.60
C ILE A 116 -2.64 24.25 39.58
N SER A 117 -3.00 25.37 40.18
CA SER A 117 -2.18 26.12 41.13
C SER A 117 -2.96 26.41 42.41
N LEU A 118 -2.34 26.11 43.54
CA LEU A 118 -2.83 26.40 44.87
C LEU A 118 -1.99 27.54 45.43
N SER A 119 -2.57 28.74 45.51
CA SER A 119 -1.87 29.94 45.97
C SER A 119 -2.37 30.39 47.35
N GLN A 120 -1.44 30.54 48.29
CA GLN A 120 -1.66 31.09 49.62
C GLN A 120 -0.53 32.05 50.00
N LYS A 121 -0.84 33.33 50.27
CA LYS A 121 0.16 34.36 50.61
C LYS A 121 1.34 34.39 49.61
N SER A 122 2.54 33.98 50.02
CA SER A 122 3.77 33.94 49.21
C SER A 122 4.14 32.54 48.71
N THR A 123 3.28 31.54 48.92
CA THR A 123 3.51 30.16 48.51
C THR A 123 2.50 29.76 47.43
N THR A 124 3.01 29.31 46.29
CA THR A 124 2.22 28.70 45.22
C THR A 124 2.71 27.27 45.04
N VAL A 125 1.79 26.32 45.12
CA VAL A 125 2.02 24.91 44.78
C VAL A 125 1.36 24.65 43.42
N VAL A 126 2.07 23.99 42.53
CA VAL A 126 1.57 23.61 41.20
C VAL A 126 1.37 22.11 41.19
N VAL A 127 0.23 21.66 40.67
CA VAL A 127 -0.09 20.26 40.47
C VAL A 127 -0.33 20.05 38.99
N ASP A 128 0.40 19.10 38.43
CA ASP A 128 0.25 18.64 37.06
C ASP A 128 -0.65 17.39 37.09
N ILE A 129 -1.64 17.37 36.19
CA ILE A 129 -2.54 16.24 35.97
C ILE A 129 -2.27 15.75 34.56
N ASP A 130 -1.72 14.56 34.43
CA ASP A 130 -1.37 13.96 33.14
C ASP A 130 -2.62 13.36 32.49
N ILE A 131 -2.81 13.63 31.20
CA ILE A 131 -3.84 12.96 30.40
C ILE A 131 -3.16 11.76 29.74
N LEU A 132 -3.73 10.57 29.93
CA LEU A 132 -3.23 9.32 29.39
C LEU A 132 -3.93 9.06 28.06
N ASP A 133 -3.11 8.87 27.06
CA ASP A 133 -3.46 8.58 25.68
C ASP A 133 -4.20 7.23 25.54
N VAL A 134 -5.22 7.21 24.70
CA VAL A 134 -5.98 6.04 24.27
C VAL A 134 -5.95 6.00 22.75
N ASN A 135 -5.76 4.82 22.16
CA ASN A 135 -5.80 4.69 20.70
C ASN A 135 -7.21 5.00 20.15
N ASP A 136 -7.43 6.24 19.73
CA ASP A 136 -8.65 6.74 19.12
C ASP A 136 -8.40 7.46 17.77
N HIS A 137 -7.14 7.71 17.41
CA HIS A 137 -6.75 8.22 16.10
C HIS A 137 -6.13 7.13 15.22
N ALA A 138 -6.79 6.81 14.11
CA ALA A 138 -6.20 5.91 13.12
C ALA A 138 -5.01 6.56 12.39
N PRO A 139 -3.99 5.80 11.94
CA PRO A 139 -2.93 6.34 11.10
C PRO A 139 -3.51 6.93 9.82
N VAL A 140 -3.12 8.13 9.42
CA VAL A 140 -3.68 8.84 8.24
C VAL A 140 -2.61 9.05 7.17
N PHE A 141 -2.90 8.64 5.94
CA PHE A 141 -2.04 8.93 4.79
C PHE A 141 -2.09 10.41 4.40
N ASN A 142 -0.97 10.97 3.97
CA ASN A 142 -0.92 12.37 3.53
C ASN A 142 -1.63 12.63 2.19
N ARG A 143 -2.05 11.57 1.49
CA ARG A 143 -2.80 11.60 0.23
C ARG A 143 -3.75 10.41 0.15
N ASP A 144 -4.94 10.66 -0.39
CA ASP A 144 -5.91 9.61 -0.70
C ASP A 144 -5.46 8.74 -1.89
N VAL A 145 -4.74 9.35 -2.84
CA VAL A 145 -4.24 8.70 -4.06
C VAL A 145 -2.82 9.15 -4.38
N TYR A 146 -1.94 8.20 -4.69
CA TYR A 146 -0.59 8.41 -5.22
C TYR A 146 -0.53 7.93 -6.66
N GLU A 147 -0.36 8.84 -7.61
CA GLU A 147 -0.25 8.48 -9.02
C GLU A 147 1.20 8.55 -9.50
N ARG A 148 1.64 7.52 -10.22
CA ARG A 148 2.95 7.43 -10.84
C ARG A 148 2.86 6.79 -12.22
N THR A 149 3.74 7.25 -13.11
CA THR A 149 3.90 6.67 -14.44
C THR A 149 5.26 6.02 -14.55
N ILE A 150 5.30 4.77 -15.00
CA ILE A 150 6.47 3.89 -15.02
C ILE A 150 6.60 3.27 -16.41
N ASP A 151 7.82 3.09 -16.87
CA ASP A 151 8.12 2.43 -18.15
C ASP A 151 8.05 0.91 -17.97
N GLU A 152 7.51 0.16 -18.93
CA GLU A 152 7.46 -1.30 -18.81
C GLU A 152 8.85 -1.96 -18.70
N SER A 153 9.89 -1.30 -19.23
CA SER A 153 11.30 -1.72 -19.11
C SER A 153 11.93 -1.40 -17.75
N THR A 154 11.14 -0.92 -16.78
CA THR A 154 11.64 -0.66 -15.43
C THR A 154 12.17 -1.94 -14.81
N GLN A 155 13.36 -1.86 -14.21
CA GLN A 155 14.01 -3.00 -13.59
C GLN A 155 13.35 -3.35 -12.26
N GLN A 156 13.14 -4.65 -12.03
CA GLN A 156 12.68 -5.17 -10.74
C GLN A 156 13.56 -4.72 -9.58
N GLY A 157 12.96 -4.62 -8.39
CA GLY A 157 13.59 -4.16 -7.15
C GLY A 157 13.64 -2.65 -7.02
N MET A 158 13.48 -1.89 -8.11
CA MET A 158 13.50 -0.43 -8.06
C MET A 158 12.31 0.13 -7.27
N PRO A 159 12.52 1.22 -6.49
CA PRO A 159 11.44 1.89 -5.77
C PRO A 159 10.51 2.59 -6.76
N LEU A 160 9.23 2.22 -6.72
CA LEU A 160 8.19 2.69 -7.63
C LEU A 160 7.48 3.93 -7.08
N SER A 161 7.07 3.85 -5.82
CA SER A 161 6.33 4.89 -5.12
C SER A 161 6.62 4.85 -3.63
N THR A 162 6.41 5.97 -2.96
CA THR A 162 6.61 6.12 -1.52
C THR A 162 5.35 6.69 -0.92
N VAL A 163 4.80 6.00 0.07
CA VAL A 163 3.61 6.43 0.83
C VAL A 163 4.04 6.94 2.20
N LEU A 164 3.33 7.94 2.71
CA LEU A 164 3.57 8.55 4.01
C LEU A 164 2.27 8.57 4.79
N ALA A 165 2.27 7.97 5.97
CA ALA A 165 1.17 8.05 6.93
C ALA A 165 1.64 8.64 8.26
N THR A 166 0.74 9.22 9.03
CA THR A 166 1.02 9.79 10.35
C THR A 166 -0.11 9.48 11.30
N ASP A 167 0.24 9.19 12.54
CA ASP A 167 -0.70 8.95 13.63
C ASP A 167 -0.59 10.10 14.64
N ASN A 168 -1.73 10.52 15.20
CA ASN A 168 -1.80 11.66 16.11
C ASN A 168 -1.74 11.27 17.59
N ASP A 169 -1.94 9.98 17.90
CA ASP A 169 -1.80 9.43 19.25
C ASP A 169 -0.38 9.69 19.81
N GLN A 170 -0.17 9.38 21.09
CA GLN A 170 1.08 9.66 21.80
C GLN A 170 2.30 9.08 21.07
N PRO A 171 3.25 9.93 20.64
CA PRO A 171 4.39 9.50 19.83
C PRO A 171 5.30 8.56 20.61
N GLY A 172 5.67 7.45 19.95
CA GLY A 172 6.56 6.44 20.52
C GLY A 172 5.87 5.39 21.38
N THR A 173 4.54 5.42 21.47
CA THR A 173 3.72 4.35 22.04
C THR A 173 3.27 3.36 20.96
N ALA A 174 2.61 2.28 21.35
CA ALA A 174 1.99 1.34 20.42
C ALA A 174 0.76 1.95 19.70
N ASN A 175 0.14 2.98 20.30
CA ASN A 175 -1.02 3.67 19.73
C ASN A 175 -0.59 4.43 18.47
N SER A 176 0.50 5.22 18.55
CA SER A 176 1.01 5.96 17.38
C SER A 176 1.88 5.13 16.42
N GLN A 177 2.23 3.88 16.76
CA GLN A 177 3.11 3.03 15.95
C GLN A 177 2.27 2.16 15.03
N PHE A 178 2.58 2.17 13.74
CA PHE A 178 1.80 1.44 12.74
C PHE A 178 2.68 0.71 11.73
N THR A 179 2.09 -0.30 11.10
CA THR A 179 2.68 -1.05 10.00
C THR A 179 1.93 -0.81 8.70
N LEU A 180 2.69 -0.62 7.63
CA LEU A 180 2.20 -0.50 6.27
C LEU A 180 2.20 -1.87 5.59
N ARG A 181 1.09 -2.21 4.94
CA ARG A 181 0.99 -3.43 4.12
C ARG A 181 0.23 -3.18 2.84
N ILE A 182 0.57 -3.93 1.80
CA ILE A 182 -0.24 -3.99 0.58
C ILE A 182 -1.40 -4.93 0.87
N VAL A 183 -2.62 -4.43 0.77
CA VAL A 183 -3.85 -5.20 0.96
C VAL A 183 -4.23 -5.92 -0.32
N SER A 184 -4.18 -5.21 -1.46
CA SER A 184 -4.53 -5.79 -2.75
C SER A 184 -3.85 -5.06 -3.91
N VAL A 185 -3.74 -5.75 -5.04
CA VAL A 185 -3.25 -5.22 -6.30
C VAL A 185 -4.19 -5.66 -7.42
N SER A 186 -4.68 -4.72 -8.22
CA SER A 186 -5.52 -4.98 -9.38
C SER A 186 -4.96 -4.33 -10.64
N PRO A 187 -4.78 -5.08 -11.75
CA PRO A 187 -4.97 -6.53 -11.87
C PRO A 187 -3.82 -7.30 -11.21
N SER A 188 -4.09 -8.53 -10.74
CA SER A 188 -3.04 -9.46 -10.31
C SER A 188 -2.46 -10.17 -11.54
N THR A 189 -1.18 -9.97 -11.81
CA THR A 189 -0.47 -10.63 -12.92
C THR A 189 0.52 -11.66 -12.37
N SER A 190 0.76 -12.76 -13.10
CA SER A 190 1.77 -13.76 -12.70
C SER A 190 3.20 -13.27 -12.94
N SER A 191 3.38 -12.20 -13.72
CA SER A 191 4.67 -11.62 -14.08
C SER A 191 5.15 -10.56 -13.10
N THR A 192 4.27 -10.01 -12.26
CA THR A 192 4.59 -8.84 -11.41
C THR A 192 4.07 -9.06 -10.00
N GLN A 193 4.97 -8.98 -9.02
CA GLN A 193 4.61 -9.05 -7.60
C GLN A 193 5.07 -7.79 -6.89
N PHE A 194 4.18 -7.13 -6.15
CA PHE A 194 4.50 -5.91 -5.41
C PHE A 194 4.79 -6.21 -3.94
N PHE A 195 5.69 -5.43 -3.37
CA PHE A 195 6.01 -5.46 -1.94
C PHE A 195 6.23 -4.05 -1.42
N ILE A 196 5.97 -3.85 -0.14
CA ILE A 196 6.20 -2.59 0.55
C ILE A 196 7.26 -2.81 1.63
N PHE A 197 8.28 -1.95 1.64
CA PHE A 197 9.30 -1.91 2.65
C PHE A 197 9.08 -0.69 3.54
N GLN A 198 8.91 -0.94 4.84
CA GLN A 198 8.88 0.07 5.88
C GLN A 198 9.95 -0.30 6.90
N LYS A 199 10.82 0.65 7.23
CA LYS A 199 11.78 0.46 8.32
C LYS A 199 11.03 0.57 9.64
N GLU A 200 11.42 -0.23 10.63
CA GLU A 200 10.78 -0.22 11.95
C GLU A 200 10.77 1.19 12.57
N GLY A 201 9.57 1.66 12.90
CA GLY A 201 9.33 3.00 13.47
C GLY A 201 9.25 4.15 12.45
N ASP A 202 9.46 3.91 11.15
CA ASP A 202 9.35 4.96 10.14
C ASP A 202 7.89 5.16 9.69
N SER A 203 7.50 6.42 9.49
CA SER A 203 6.20 6.81 8.92
C SER A 203 6.09 6.56 7.40
N ILE A 204 7.18 6.12 6.77
CA ILE A 204 7.35 6.06 5.32
C ILE A 204 7.45 4.60 4.86
N GLY A 205 6.64 4.24 3.86
CA GLY A 205 6.72 2.96 3.17
C GLY A 205 7.12 3.12 1.71
N THR A 206 8.07 2.34 1.24
CA THR A 206 8.51 2.33 -0.16
C THR A 206 7.98 1.09 -0.86
N ILE A 207 7.23 1.29 -1.94
CA ILE A 207 6.69 0.22 -2.77
C ILE A 207 7.67 -0.10 -3.88
N SER A 208 7.99 -1.38 -4.01
CA SER A 208 8.83 -1.96 -5.06
C SER A 208 8.14 -3.17 -5.65
N PHE A 209 8.75 -3.77 -6.69
CA PHE A 209 8.19 -4.94 -7.36
C PHE A 209 9.26 -5.97 -7.74
N ASN A 210 8.83 -7.20 -7.98
CA ASN A 210 9.60 -8.32 -8.50
C ASN A 210 8.98 -8.78 -9.84
N GLY A 211 9.81 -9.27 -10.76
CA GLY A 211 9.39 -9.69 -12.10
C GLY A 211 9.49 -8.59 -13.14
N TYR A 212 8.49 -8.45 -14.01
CA TYR A 212 8.51 -7.46 -15.11
C TYR A 212 7.12 -6.88 -15.37
N PHE A 213 7.07 -5.68 -15.92
CA PHE A 213 5.83 -5.08 -16.42
C PHE A 213 5.63 -5.50 -17.88
N ASP A 214 4.38 -5.78 -18.22
CA ASP A 214 3.94 -6.18 -19.55
C ASP A 214 2.73 -5.30 -19.88
N TYR A 215 2.94 -4.30 -20.73
CA TYR A 215 1.93 -3.31 -21.05
C TYR A 215 0.68 -3.94 -21.68
N GLU A 216 0.86 -4.97 -22.51
CA GLU A 216 -0.23 -5.70 -23.15
C GLU A 216 -1.10 -6.44 -22.13
N LYS A 217 -0.51 -6.97 -21.04
CA LYS A 217 -1.26 -7.60 -19.96
C LYS A 217 -1.92 -6.60 -19.02
N ALA A 218 -1.21 -5.55 -18.61
CA ALA A 218 -1.69 -4.59 -17.62
C ALA A 218 -1.13 -3.19 -17.85
N LYS A 219 -2.00 -2.29 -18.32
CA LYS A 219 -1.68 -0.88 -18.58
C LYS A 219 -1.62 -0.03 -17.31
N THR A 220 -2.34 -0.45 -16.27
CA THR A 220 -2.42 0.26 -15.00
C THR A 220 -2.52 -0.74 -13.87
N TYR A 221 -1.74 -0.53 -12.81
CA TYR A 221 -1.90 -1.24 -11.54
C TYR A 221 -2.48 -0.31 -10.48
N THR A 222 -3.50 -0.79 -9.78
CA THR A 222 -4.11 -0.15 -8.61
C THR A 222 -3.70 -0.94 -7.39
N ILE A 223 -2.82 -0.37 -6.57
CA ILE A 223 -2.27 -0.98 -5.36
C ILE A 223 -2.94 -0.32 -4.17
N LEU A 224 -3.65 -1.10 -3.36
CA LEU A 224 -4.22 -0.62 -2.12
C LEU A 224 -3.24 -0.87 -0.97
N VAL A 225 -2.93 0.19 -0.24
CA VAL A 225 -2.02 0.14 0.91
C VAL A 225 -2.80 0.49 2.18
N GLU A 226 -2.62 -0.30 3.23
CA GLU A 226 -3.18 -0.05 4.56
C GLU A 226 -2.07 0.35 5.53
N ALA A 227 -2.38 1.34 6.37
CA ALA A 227 -1.64 1.66 7.58
C ALA A 227 -2.47 1.20 8.77
N LYS A 228 -1.90 0.35 9.62
CA LYS A 228 -2.58 -0.20 10.80
C LYS A 228 -1.73 -0.03 12.05
N ASP A 229 -2.29 0.61 13.06
CA ASP A 229 -1.60 0.83 14.34
C ASP A 229 -1.43 -0.45 15.18
N HIS A 230 -0.70 -0.33 16.28
CA HIS A 230 -0.39 -1.41 17.22
C HIS A 230 -1.12 -1.26 18.54
N GLY A 231 -2.22 -0.50 18.60
CA GLY A 231 -2.98 -0.30 19.83
C GLY A 231 -3.37 -1.62 20.51
N GLU A 232 -3.30 -1.64 21.84
CA GLU A 232 -3.42 -2.90 22.62
C GLU A 232 -4.88 -3.38 22.73
N LYS A 233 -5.80 -2.46 23.04
CA LYS A 233 -7.23 -2.76 23.23
C LYS A 233 -7.99 -2.75 21.91
N ILE A 234 -7.71 -1.75 21.09
CA ILE A 234 -8.33 -1.50 19.79
C ILE A 234 -7.17 -1.16 18.85
N GLN A 235 -7.23 -1.69 17.62
CA GLN A 235 -6.32 -1.29 16.54
C GLN A 235 -7.15 -0.65 15.44
N LEU A 236 -6.74 0.51 15.00
CA LEU A 236 -7.36 1.27 13.93
C LEU A 236 -6.49 1.19 12.67
N SER A 237 -7.13 1.37 11.53
CA SER A 237 -6.44 1.40 10.25
C SER A 237 -7.07 2.36 9.27
N SER A 238 -6.27 2.82 8.32
CA SER A 238 -6.74 3.55 7.14
C SER A 238 -6.09 2.99 5.89
N THR A 239 -6.63 3.35 4.72
CA THR A 239 -6.10 2.90 3.43
C THR A 239 -5.89 4.04 2.45
N THR A 240 -4.92 3.87 1.55
CA THR A 240 -4.64 4.78 0.42
C THR A 240 -4.46 3.97 -0.86
N THR A 241 -4.67 4.62 -2.00
CA THR A 241 -4.52 3.98 -3.32
C THR A 241 -3.27 4.48 -4.03
N VAL A 242 -2.44 3.58 -4.54
CA VAL A 242 -1.32 3.89 -5.44
C VAL A 242 -1.66 3.41 -6.85
N ILE A 243 -1.74 4.34 -7.79
CA ILE A 243 -2.03 4.08 -9.21
C ILE A 243 -0.71 4.16 -9.98
N LEU A 244 -0.34 3.06 -10.62
CA LEU A 244 0.83 2.96 -11.48
C LEU A 244 0.39 2.82 -12.93
N ASN A 245 0.63 3.86 -13.73
CA ASN A 245 0.38 3.85 -15.17
C ASN A 245 1.62 3.34 -15.91
N ILE A 246 1.49 2.26 -16.67
CA ILE A 246 2.59 1.66 -17.44
C ILE A 246 2.63 2.30 -18.83
N ILE A 247 3.82 2.72 -19.26
CA ILE A 247 4.09 3.19 -20.62
C ILE A 247 4.61 2.02 -21.45
N ASP A 248 3.92 1.77 -22.56
CA ASP A 248 4.32 0.89 -23.65
C ASP A 248 5.59 1.43 -24.32
N LYS A 249 6.63 0.61 -24.42
CA LYS A 249 7.72 0.85 -25.36
C LYS A 249 7.47 -0.01 -26.58
N PRO A 250 7.59 0.55 -27.80
CA PRO A 250 7.42 -0.23 -29.00
C PRO A 250 8.42 -1.39 -29.03
N ASN A 251 7.91 -2.57 -28.70
CA ASN A 251 8.56 -3.84 -28.98
C ASN A 251 8.71 -3.90 -30.49
N TYR A 252 9.91 -3.60 -31.01
CA TYR A 252 10.18 -3.82 -32.42
C TYR A 252 9.87 -5.30 -32.69
N PRO A 253 8.93 -5.62 -33.59
CA PRO A 253 8.60 -7.00 -33.87
C PRO A 253 9.84 -7.64 -34.49
N SER A 254 10.42 -8.63 -33.82
CA SER A 254 11.41 -9.55 -34.38
C SER A 254 10.78 -10.52 -35.39
N GLU A 255 9.83 -10.05 -36.21
CA GLU A 255 9.25 -10.81 -37.34
C GLU A 255 10.17 -10.84 -38.58
N PHE A 256 11.33 -10.18 -38.54
CA PHE A 256 12.29 -10.19 -39.66
C PHE A 256 13.43 -11.20 -39.56
N THR A 257 13.46 -12.08 -38.54
CA THR A 257 14.51 -13.11 -38.42
C THR A 257 14.01 -14.55 -38.57
N GLU A 258 12.76 -14.77 -38.99
CA GLU A 258 12.20 -16.12 -39.21
C GLU A 258 12.43 -16.68 -40.63
N LYS A 259 13.09 -15.92 -41.54
CA LYS A 259 13.35 -16.36 -42.92
C LYS A 259 14.76 -16.87 -43.22
N ALA A 260 15.60 -17.11 -42.21
CA ALA A 260 16.91 -17.69 -42.44
C ALA A 260 17.33 -18.65 -41.32
N LYS A 261 16.73 -19.86 -41.30
CA LYS A 261 17.41 -21.17 -41.06
C LYS A 261 16.39 -22.26 -40.69
N TYR A 262 15.44 -22.54 -41.58
CA TYR A 262 14.98 -23.93 -41.77
C TYR A 262 15.86 -24.56 -42.85
N ALA A 263 17.05 -25.01 -42.46
CA ALA A 263 17.83 -25.96 -43.24
C ALA A 263 18.92 -26.56 -42.34
N SER A 264 18.54 -27.57 -41.55
CA SER A 264 19.28 -28.83 -41.33
C SER A 264 19.07 -29.39 -39.92
N ASP A 265 18.46 -30.58 -39.91
CA ASP A 265 18.68 -31.70 -38.98
C ASP A 265 17.75 -31.85 -37.75
N PRO A 266 16.90 -32.90 -37.72
CA PRO A 266 16.09 -33.28 -36.58
C PRO A 266 16.83 -34.30 -35.70
N SER A 267 17.53 -33.84 -34.68
CA SER A 267 17.86 -34.66 -33.51
C SER A 267 18.20 -33.77 -32.32
N MET A 268 17.93 -34.25 -31.11
CA MET A 268 18.04 -33.57 -29.80
C MET A 268 16.77 -32.84 -29.35
N ALA A 269 15.77 -33.64 -29.01
CA ALA A 269 14.98 -33.36 -27.82
C ALA A 269 15.91 -33.34 -26.58
N VAL A 270 15.44 -32.65 -25.54
CA VAL A 270 16.00 -32.54 -24.18
C VAL A 270 17.00 -31.40 -23.97
N MET A 271 16.51 -30.27 -23.43
CA MET A 271 16.87 -29.79 -22.09
C MET A 271 16.06 -28.52 -21.78
N GLU A 272 14.93 -28.75 -21.12
CA GLU A 272 14.30 -27.82 -20.20
C GLU A 272 15.28 -27.60 -19.03
N ARG A 273 15.94 -26.43 -18.97
CA ARG A 273 16.61 -25.85 -17.80
C ARG A 273 17.19 -24.47 -18.15
N LEU A 274 16.41 -23.42 -17.96
CA LEU A 274 16.95 -22.07 -17.75
C LEU A 274 16.84 -21.75 -16.26
N GLU A 275 17.62 -22.48 -15.46
CA GLU A 275 17.89 -22.13 -14.06
C GLU A 275 19.14 -21.24 -14.04
N THR A 276 18.92 -19.97 -13.66
CA THR A 276 19.86 -18.89 -13.33
C THR A 276 21.34 -19.29 -13.20
N GLY A 277 22.12 -19.07 -14.27
CA GLY A 277 23.58 -19.17 -14.27
C GLY A 277 24.27 -17.85 -13.91
N PRO A 278 25.61 -17.85 -13.69
CA PRO A 278 26.38 -16.64 -13.37
C PRO A 278 26.27 -15.58 -14.48
N MET A 279 26.22 -14.29 -14.11
CA MET A 279 25.98 -13.17 -15.04
C MET A 279 27.12 -12.14 -15.03
N LEU A 280 27.37 -11.47 -16.16
CA LEU A 280 28.31 -10.35 -16.24
C LEU A 280 27.79 -9.18 -15.38
N GLU A 281 28.68 -8.50 -14.67
CA GLU A 281 28.34 -7.26 -13.96
C GLU A 281 28.02 -6.13 -14.94
N ALA A 282 28.70 -6.12 -16.09
CA ALA A 282 28.44 -5.22 -17.20
C ALA A 282 28.59 -5.95 -18.55
N ASP A 283 27.60 -5.80 -19.42
CA ASP A 283 27.57 -6.30 -20.80
C ASP A 283 28.18 -5.31 -21.81
N LYS A 284 28.51 -4.09 -21.35
CA LYS A 284 29.18 -3.04 -22.13
C LYS A 284 30.40 -2.51 -21.40
N LEU A 285 31.54 -2.52 -22.08
CA LEU A 285 32.80 -1.98 -21.58
C LEU A 285 33.43 -1.06 -22.62
N SER A 286 34.20 -0.09 -22.17
CA SER A 286 34.99 0.81 -23.01
C SER A 286 36.46 0.73 -22.63
N MET A 287 37.36 0.66 -23.62
CA MET A 287 38.80 0.67 -23.37
C MET A 287 39.57 1.50 -24.41
N CYS A 288 40.67 2.11 -23.99
CA CYS A 288 41.51 2.90 -24.88
C CYS A 288 42.35 2.00 -25.80
N LEU A 289 42.69 2.51 -26.98
CA LEU A 289 43.68 1.88 -27.86
C LEU A 289 45.08 1.85 -27.22
N SER A 290 45.35 2.70 -26.24
CA SER A 290 46.54 2.64 -25.38
C SER A 290 46.43 1.67 -24.19
N ASP A 291 45.23 1.21 -23.81
CA ASP A 291 45.05 0.27 -22.70
C ASP A 291 45.46 -1.16 -23.13
N GLU A 292 46.35 -1.82 -22.39
CA GLU A 292 46.74 -3.21 -22.69
C GLU A 292 45.69 -4.25 -22.27
N THR A 293 44.97 -3.97 -21.17
CA THR A 293 43.99 -4.89 -20.59
C THR A 293 42.75 -4.16 -20.06
N THR A 294 41.62 -4.87 -19.99
CA THR A 294 40.40 -4.43 -19.28
C THR A 294 39.86 -5.56 -18.39
N ASP A 295 39.19 -5.22 -17.30
CA ASP A 295 38.64 -6.19 -16.36
C ASP A 295 37.20 -6.58 -16.75
N ILE A 296 36.92 -7.88 -16.79
CA ILE A 296 35.59 -8.47 -16.96
C ILE A 296 35.19 -9.06 -15.62
N ILE A 297 34.08 -8.60 -15.05
CA ILE A 297 33.58 -9.04 -13.75
C ILE A 297 32.26 -9.78 -13.94
N ALA A 298 32.08 -10.89 -13.23
CA ALA A 298 30.84 -11.64 -13.20
C ALA A 298 30.43 -12.00 -11.77
N LEU A 299 29.12 -12.03 -11.55
CA LEU A 299 28.48 -12.31 -10.27
C LEU A 299 27.63 -13.57 -10.38
N ASN A 300 27.61 -14.37 -9.31
CA ASN A 300 26.68 -15.49 -9.16
C ASN A 300 25.64 -15.12 -8.08
N THR A 301 24.37 -15.43 -8.33
CA THR A 301 23.27 -15.15 -7.39
C THR A 301 23.30 -16.06 -6.15
N ASP A 302 24.04 -17.16 -6.21
CA ASP A 302 24.19 -18.10 -5.09
C ASP A 302 25.39 -17.72 -4.19
N LEU A 303 25.12 -17.54 -2.89
CA LEU A 303 26.05 -16.99 -1.87
C LEU A 303 27.32 -17.83 -1.58
N TYR A 304 27.52 -18.97 -2.26
CA TYR A 304 28.62 -19.91 -2.04
C TYR A 304 29.17 -20.47 -3.37
N SER A 305 29.96 -19.69 -4.10
CA SER A 305 30.95 -20.21 -5.06
C SER A 305 31.78 -19.11 -5.74
N PRO A 306 33.03 -18.89 -5.30
CA PRO A 306 34.09 -18.50 -6.21
C PRO A 306 35.09 -19.66 -6.40
N PRO A 307 35.92 -19.65 -7.47
CA PRO A 307 35.85 -18.78 -8.66
C PRO A 307 35.05 -19.31 -9.86
N LEU A 308 34.54 -18.40 -10.69
CA LEU A 308 33.88 -18.68 -11.97
C LEU A 308 34.92 -18.97 -13.05
N HIS A 309 34.54 -19.76 -14.05
CA HIS A 309 35.38 -20.04 -15.21
C HIS A 309 34.87 -19.31 -16.46
N PHE A 310 35.78 -18.71 -17.23
CA PHE A 310 35.48 -17.90 -18.40
C PHE A 310 36.11 -18.51 -19.65
N GLU A 311 35.32 -18.61 -20.72
CA GLU A 311 35.78 -19.08 -22.03
C GLU A 311 35.31 -18.09 -23.11
N LEU A 312 36.26 -17.59 -23.90
CA LEU A 312 36.01 -16.70 -25.03
C LEU A 312 35.53 -17.50 -26.24
N GLY A 313 34.47 -17.01 -26.89
CA GLY A 313 33.93 -17.50 -28.15
C GLY A 313 33.69 -16.37 -29.15
N GLY A 314 33.55 -16.73 -30.42
CA GLY A 314 33.40 -15.77 -31.52
C GLY A 314 34.71 -15.50 -32.29
N ASP A 315 34.80 -14.35 -32.95
CA ASP A 315 35.95 -13.94 -33.76
C ASP A 315 37.09 -13.38 -32.89
N ILE A 316 37.82 -14.27 -32.23
CA ILE A 316 38.82 -13.93 -31.21
C ILE A 316 40.28 -14.08 -31.66
N GLN A 317 40.54 -14.75 -32.80
CA GLN A 317 41.91 -15.07 -33.23
C GLN A 317 42.71 -13.82 -33.58
N GLY A 318 43.81 -13.58 -32.85
CA GLY A 318 44.70 -12.44 -33.04
C GLY A 318 44.14 -11.10 -32.55
N LYS A 319 43.00 -11.11 -31.83
CA LYS A 319 42.32 -9.92 -31.33
C LYS A 319 42.22 -9.90 -29.81
N TRP A 320 41.83 -11.01 -29.17
CA TRP A 320 41.50 -11.02 -27.75
C TRP A 320 41.98 -12.28 -27.05
N LYS A 321 42.54 -12.11 -25.84
CA LYS A 321 43.01 -13.22 -25.02
C LYS A 321 42.69 -12.99 -23.55
N LEU A 322 42.28 -14.02 -22.82
CA LEU A 322 42.16 -13.92 -21.35
C LEU A 322 43.53 -14.14 -20.69
N GLN A 323 43.90 -13.26 -19.76
CA GLN A 323 45.09 -13.43 -18.92
C GLN A 323 44.94 -14.59 -17.92
N SER A 324 43.72 -14.75 -17.39
CA SER A 324 43.28 -15.86 -16.55
C SER A 324 41.86 -16.23 -16.95
N ASN A 325 41.53 -17.51 -16.97
CA ASN A 325 40.20 -18.04 -17.25
C ASN A 325 39.43 -18.40 -15.98
N TYR A 326 39.96 -18.09 -14.80
CA TYR A 326 39.35 -18.44 -13.51
C TYR A 326 39.42 -17.25 -12.54
N GLY A 327 38.28 -16.88 -11.94
CA GLY A 327 38.15 -15.69 -11.10
C GLY A 327 36.69 -15.25 -10.89
N THR A 328 36.44 -14.22 -10.08
CA THR A 328 35.21 -13.41 -10.19
C THR A 328 35.42 -12.18 -11.09
N SER A 329 36.68 -11.81 -11.28
CA SER A 329 37.16 -10.80 -12.23
C SER A 329 38.30 -11.41 -13.03
N VAL A 330 38.24 -11.33 -14.36
CA VAL A 330 39.31 -11.78 -15.28
C VAL A 330 39.77 -10.62 -16.17
N LYS A 331 41.05 -10.62 -16.52
CA LYS A 331 41.63 -9.60 -17.41
C LYS A 331 41.56 -10.04 -18.87
N LEU A 332 40.93 -9.22 -19.70
CA LEU A 332 40.94 -9.33 -21.14
C LEU A 332 42.12 -8.54 -21.70
N ILE A 333 43.01 -9.23 -22.41
CA ILE A 333 44.19 -8.68 -23.09
C ILE A 333 43.81 -8.36 -24.53
N LYS A 334 44.16 -7.15 -24.97
CA LYS A 334 44.02 -6.68 -26.34
C LYS A 334 45.23 -7.10 -27.18
N GLU A 335 45.01 -7.76 -28.31
CA GLU A 335 46.07 -8.14 -29.27
C GLU A 335 46.11 -7.19 -30.49
N SER A 336 47.12 -7.35 -31.34
CA SER A 336 47.43 -6.42 -32.44
C SER A 336 46.34 -6.32 -33.53
N GLY A 337 45.40 -7.27 -33.60
CA GLY A 337 44.27 -7.25 -34.53
C GLY A 337 43.10 -6.35 -34.13
N VAL A 338 43.13 -5.75 -32.94
CA VAL A 338 42.05 -4.88 -32.44
C VAL A 338 42.23 -3.46 -32.97
N HIS A 339 41.19 -2.94 -33.62
CA HIS A 339 41.12 -1.59 -34.16
C HIS A 339 40.05 -0.77 -33.43
N VAL A 340 40.06 0.55 -33.65
CA VAL A 340 39.05 1.46 -33.10
C VAL A 340 37.67 1.10 -33.65
N GLY A 341 36.67 0.98 -32.77
CA GLY A 341 35.31 0.58 -33.12
C GLY A 341 34.66 -0.33 -32.06
N ASP A 342 33.45 -0.78 -32.36
CA ASP A 342 32.71 -1.73 -31.53
C ASP A 342 33.11 -3.17 -31.86
N HIS A 343 33.44 -3.94 -30.83
CA HIS A 343 33.75 -5.36 -30.92
C HIS A 343 32.77 -6.14 -30.05
N GLU A 344 32.26 -7.27 -30.54
CA GLU A 344 31.41 -8.17 -29.77
C GLU A 344 32.14 -9.47 -29.47
N LEU A 345 32.18 -9.84 -28.19
CA LEU A 345 32.75 -11.10 -27.73
C LEU A 345 31.65 -11.96 -27.12
N THR A 346 31.62 -13.24 -27.47
CA THR A 346 30.78 -14.20 -26.76
C THR A 346 31.59 -14.76 -25.60
N LEU A 347 31.04 -14.71 -24.39
CA LEU A 347 31.63 -15.26 -23.19
C LEU A 347 30.75 -16.38 -22.66
N LYS A 348 31.35 -17.55 -22.46
CA LYS A 348 30.76 -18.61 -21.67
C LYS A 348 31.29 -18.50 -20.24
N ILE A 349 30.39 -18.26 -19.29
CA ILE A 349 30.72 -18.14 -17.87
C ILE A 349 30.09 -19.31 -17.15
N SER A 350 30.90 -20.13 -16.50
CA SER A 350 30.42 -21.32 -15.78
C SER A 350 30.81 -21.29 -14.31
N ASP A 351 29.92 -21.80 -13.46
CA ASP A 351 30.24 -22.11 -12.06
C ASP A 351 30.94 -23.47 -11.93
N SER A 352 31.44 -23.76 -10.72
CA SER A 352 32.09 -25.02 -10.36
C SER A 352 31.15 -26.24 -10.37
N GLN A 353 29.83 -26.00 -10.49
CA GLN A 353 28.79 -27.03 -10.55
C GLN A 353 28.38 -27.34 -12.00
N GLY A 354 28.99 -26.67 -12.98
CA GLY A 354 28.76 -26.89 -14.41
C GLY A 354 27.57 -26.13 -14.99
N ARG A 355 26.89 -25.27 -14.20
CA ARG A 355 25.91 -24.33 -14.75
C ARG A 355 26.64 -23.23 -15.47
N PHE A 356 26.14 -22.84 -16.64
CA PHE A 356 26.79 -21.80 -17.44
C PHE A 356 25.77 -20.87 -18.09
N SER A 357 26.22 -19.66 -18.37
CA SER A 357 25.54 -18.70 -19.22
C SER A 357 26.41 -18.36 -20.42
N LEU A 358 25.78 -18.14 -21.56
CA LEU A 358 26.41 -17.54 -22.73
C LEU A 358 25.95 -16.09 -22.82
N GLN A 359 26.89 -15.15 -22.78
CA GLN A 359 26.62 -13.73 -22.77
C GLN A 359 27.47 -13.01 -23.81
N THR A 360 26.93 -11.95 -24.39
CA THR A 360 27.66 -11.10 -25.33
C THR A 360 28.20 -9.89 -24.59
N LEU A 361 29.50 -9.65 -24.70
CA LEU A 361 30.17 -8.45 -24.19
C LEU A 361 30.45 -7.51 -25.36
N SER A 362 29.85 -6.32 -25.34
CA SER A 362 30.13 -5.25 -26.30
C SER A 362 31.28 -4.38 -25.78
N LEU A 363 32.38 -4.36 -26.52
CA LEU A 363 33.58 -3.58 -26.23
C LEU A 363 33.73 -2.42 -27.21
N HIS A 364 33.64 -1.20 -26.70
CA HIS A 364 33.96 -0.01 -27.49
C HIS A 364 35.44 0.35 -27.33
N VAL A 365 36.23 0.18 -28.40
CA VAL A 365 37.65 0.54 -28.43
C VAL A 365 37.82 1.89 -29.10
N CYS A 366 38.44 2.83 -28.41
CA CYS A 366 38.57 4.22 -28.86
C CYS A 366 40.02 4.72 -28.85
N ASP A 367 40.33 5.68 -29.71
CA ASP A 367 41.61 6.39 -29.66
C ASP A 367 41.53 7.54 -28.64
N CYS A 368 42.12 7.30 -27.46
CA CYS A 368 42.12 8.23 -26.33
C CYS A 368 43.18 9.32 -26.43
N ASP A 369 44.16 9.18 -27.34
CA ASP A 369 45.19 10.20 -27.56
C ASP A 369 44.75 11.21 -28.63
N ALA A 370 43.82 10.82 -29.52
CA ALA A 370 43.28 11.68 -30.57
C ALA A 370 41.90 12.30 -30.26
N SER A 371 41.14 11.81 -29.28
CA SER A 371 39.77 12.28 -29.01
C SER A 371 39.45 12.48 -27.51
N ALA A 372 38.88 13.65 -27.18
CA ALA A 372 38.48 14.02 -25.81
C ALA A 372 37.16 13.35 -25.33
N TYR A 373 36.65 12.35 -26.06
CA TYR A 373 35.30 11.79 -25.85
C TYR A 373 35.29 10.29 -25.56
N CYS A 374 36.35 9.75 -24.95
CA CYS A 374 36.32 8.37 -24.47
C CYS A 374 36.25 8.27 -22.94
N THR A 375 35.06 8.52 -22.39
CA THR A 375 34.75 8.27 -20.97
C THR A 375 33.31 7.80 -20.80
N LEU A 376 33.09 6.48 -20.87
CA LEU A 376 32.19 5.85 -19.90
C LEU A 376 33.03 5.64 -18.62
N PRO A 377 32.50 5.95 -17.42
CA PRO A 377 33.29 5.97 -16.20
C PRO A 377 33.87 4.58 -15.89
N LYS A 378 35.22 4.47 -15.84
CA LYS A 378 35.90 3.32 -15.21
C LYS A 378 35.45 3.27 -13.75
N ALA A 379 34.95 2.11 -13.29
CA ALA A 379 34.61 1.88 -11.90
C ALA A 379 35.89 1.87 -11.04
N THR A 380 36.36 3.04 -10.62
CA THR A 380 37.47 3.19 -9.69
C THR A 380 36.92 3.49 -8.29
N LYS A 381 37.19 2.57 -7.36
CA LYS A 381 37.05 2.81 -5.92
C LYS A 381 37.89 4.04 -5.54
N THR A 382 37.26 5.16 -5.20
CA THR A 382 37.99 6.24 -4.53
C THR A 382 37.13 7.10 -3.60
N ASN A 383 37.38 6.89 -2.31
CA ASN A 383 37.64 7.86 -1.24
C ASN A 383 37.00 9.26 -1.28
N VAL A 384 36.30 9.51 -0.18
CA VAL A 384 36.13 10.75 0.59
C VAL A 384 37.21 11.81 0.29
N ILE A 385 36.77 13.08 0.25
CA ILE A 385 37.51 14.35 0.06
C ILE A 385 37.33 14.97 -1.34
N ALA A 386 36.10 15.38 -1.64
CA ALA A 386 35.81 16.48 -2.58
C ALA A 386 34.43 17.12 -2.30
N MET A 387 34.10 17.35 -1.03
CA MET A 387 32.89 18.09 -0.61
C MET A 387 33.30 19.41 0.05
N ALA A 388 33.80 20.36 -0.74
CA ALA A 388 34.05 21.71 -0.24
C ALA A 388 33.80 22.85 -1.26
N ALA A 389 33.61 22.57 -2.55
CA ALA A 389 33.50 23.65 -3.56
C ALA A 389 32.07 23.93 -4.06
N ILE A 390 31.07 23.11 -3.73
CA ILE A 390 29.71 23.22 -4.31
C ILE A 390 28.72 24.02 -3.41
N ILE A 391 29.12 24.40 -2.19
CA ILE A 391 28.20 25.03 -1.22
C ILE A 391 28.03 26.55 -1.41
N ILE A 392 28.75 27.20 -2.33
CA ILE A 392 28.73 28.68 -2.44
C ILE A 392 27.87 29.20 -3.63
N SER A 393 27.47 28.37 -4.58
CA SER A 393 26.75 28.84 -5.79
C SER A 393 25.21 28.77 -5.72
N ILE A 394 24.65 28.05 -4.75
CA ILE A 394 23.20 27.82 -4.61
C ILE A 394 22.41 29.04 -4.07
N PRO A 395 22.95 29.90 -3.15
CA PRO A 395 22.19 31.06 -2.66
C PRO A 395 22.01 32.18 -3.70
N ALA A 396 22.92 32.30 -4.67
CA ALA A 396 22.88 33.35 -5.68
C ALA A 396 21.78 33.10 -6.75
N LEU A 397 21.50 31.83 -7.06
CA LEU A 397 20.49 31.43 -8.04
C LEU A 397 19.06 31.54 -7.49
N MET A 398 18.83 31.30 -6.20
CA MET A 398 17.52 31.54 -5.57
C MET A 398 17.15 33.03 -5.48
N GLY A 399 18.14 33.91 -5.29
CA GLY A 399 17.91 35.36 -5.22
C GLY A 399 17.38 35.95 -6.52
N ILE A 400 17.84 35.43 -7.67
CA ILE A 400 17.42 35.90 -9.00
C ILE A 400 16.01 35.42 -9.34
N LEU A 401 15.62 34.21 -8.91
CA LEU A 401 14.27 33.67 -9.15
C LEU A 401 13.17 34.42 -8.40
N LEU A 402 13.47 34.92 -7.20
CA LEU A 402 12.50 35.67 -6.39
C LEU A 402 12.23 37.08 -6.93
N ILE A 403 13.20 37.71 -7.60
CA ILE A 403 13.02 39.02 -8.23
C ILE A 403 12.14 38.92 -9.50
N VAL A 404 12.23 37.81 -10.23
CA VAL A 404 11.38 37.57 -11.42
C VAL A 404 9.92 37.30 -11.04
N CYS A 405 9.65 36.71 -9.86
CA CYS A 405 8.28 36.47 -9.40
C CYS A 405 7.54 37.74 -8.94
N GLN A 406 8.24 38.81 -8.53
CA GLN A 406 7.60 40.04 -8.04
C GLN A 406 7.17 41.02 -9.15
N ILE A 407 7.50 40.76 -10.42
CA ILE A 407 7.19 41.68 -11.54
C ILE A 407 5.92 41.28 -12.31
N ARG A 408 5.33 40.09 -12.07
CA ARG A 408 4.16 39.59 -12.85
C ARG A 408 2.78 39.72 -12.19
N ALA A 409 2.64 40.55 -11.16
CA ALA A 409 1.34 40.84 -10.56
C ALA A 409 0.83 42.24 -10.92
N LYS A 410 0.20 42.41 -12.10
CA LYS A 410 -0.77 43.49 -12.41
C LYS A 410 -1.71 43.07 -13.57
N LYS A 411 -3.01 43.06 -13.24
CA LYS A 411 -4.30 42.74 -13.93
C LYS A 411 -4.50 43.35 -15.37
N PRO A 412 -5.68 43.23 -16.07
CA PRO A 412 -6.90 42.37 -15.95
C PRO A 412 -7.37 41.71 -17.29
N ALA A 413 -8.52 41.01 -17.22
CA ALA A 413 -9.27 40.28 -18.27
C ALA A 413 -9.79 41.11 -19.47
N MET A 414 -9.92 40.47 -20.65
CA MET A 414 -10.78 40.91 -21.75
C MET A 414 -11.19 39.75 -22.69
N MET A 415 -12.50 39.69 -22.94
CA MET A 415 -13.28 38.86 -23.88
C MET A 415 -13.00 39.27 -25.35
N LEU A 416 -12.97 38.33 -26.32
CA LEU A 416 -13.52 38.50 -27.68
C LEU A 416 -13.46 37.24 -28.56
N LEU A 417 -14.34 37.28 -29.56
CA LEU A 417 -14.87 36.28 -30.48
C LEU A 417 -13.85 35.69 -31.47
N VAL A 418 -14.14 34.48 -31.98
CA VAL A 418 -13.63 34.01 -33.28
C VAL A 418 -14.80 33.49 -34.12
N GLU A 419 -15.07 34.19 -35.22
CA GLU A 419 -15.94 33.79 -36.33
C GLU A 419 -15.27 32.69 -37.16
N GLY A 420 -16.10 31.84 -37.78
CA GLY A 420 -15.66 30.69 -38.57
C GLY A 420 -15.37 30.99 -40.04
N SER A 421 -15.02 29.92 -40.76
CA SER A 421 -15.32 29.77 -42.18
C SER A 421 -15.25 28.29 -42.55
N ASP A 422 -16.39 27.80 -43.00
CA ASP A 422 -16.66 26.52 -43.64
C ASP A 422 -16.20 26.55 -45.11
N GLN A 423 -15.73 25.42 -45.64
CA GLN A 423 -15.95 25.02 -47.05
C GLN A 423 -15.47 23.58 -47.33
N SER A 424 -16.46 22.68 -47.29
CA SER A 424 -16.81 21.62 -48.26
C SER A 424 -15.76 21.04 -49.22
N LEU A 425 -15.77 19.70 -49.37
CA LEU A 425 -15.98 19.03 -50.68
C LEU A 425 -16.39 17.55 -50.51
N ARG A 426 -17.55 17.21 -51.10
CA ARG A 426 -18.09 15.86 -51.39
C ARG A 426 -17.21 15.19 -52.47
N LYS A 427 -17.05 13.87 -52.62
CA LYS A 427 -17.98 12.78 -53.08
C LYS A 427 -17.00 11.61 -53.43
N ASP A 428 -17.27 10.32 -53.25
CA ASP A 428 -18.18 9.49 -54.04
C ASP A 428 -18.19 8.03 -53.50
N ARG A 429 -19.33 7.36 -53.69
CA ARG A 429 -19.50 5.91 -53.53
C ARG A 429 -18.90 5.16 -54.72
N LYS A 430 -18.32 3.99 -54.48
CA LYS A 430 -18.42 2.85 -55.39
C LYS A 430 -18.69 1.55 -54.64
N ALA A 431 -19.67 0.83 -55.15
CA ALA A 431 -19.94 -0.57 -54.86
C ALA A 431 -18.92 -1.44 -55.60
N ASP A 432 -18.49 -2.53 -54.97
CA ASP A 432 -17.98 -3.68 -55.68
C ASP A 432 -18.42 -4.96 -54.97
N THR A 433 -18.71 -5.96 -55.79
CA THR A 433 -19.42 -7.22 -55.50
C THR A 433 -18.49 -8.38 -55.82
N SER A 434 -18.38 -9.36 -54.91
CA SER A 434 -18.10 -10.81 -55.09
C SER A 434 -17.17 -11.37 -53.98
N PRO A 435 -17.07 -12.71 -53.79
CA PRO A 435 -18.13 -13.60 -53.33
C PRO A 435 -17.75 -14.30 -51.99
N GLU A 436 -18.75 -14.97 -51.43
CA GLU A 436 -18.73 -15.80 -50.22
C GLU A 436 -17.42 -16.56 -49.94
N HIS A 437 -16.86 -16.30 -48.76
CA HIS A 437 -16.14 -17.32 -47.99
C HIS A 437 -16.89 -17.56 -46.69
N ASN A 438 -17.25 -18.83 -46.51
CA ASN A 438 -18.05 -19.39 -45.42
C ASN A 438 -17.36 -19.18 -44.06
N LYS A 439 -17.50 -17.98 -43.48
CA LYS A 439 -17.17 -17.74 -42.07
C LYS A 439 -18.27 -18.39 -41.24
N LYS A 440 -17.97 -19.53 -40.61
CA LYS A 440 -18.66 -19.92 -39.38
C LYS A 440 -18.66 -18.70 -38.46
N LYS A 441 -19.82 -18.05 -38.30
CA LYS A 441 -20.04 -17.05 -37.25
C LYS A 441 -19.85 -17.79 -35.93
N THR A 442 -18.67 -17.69 -35.34
CA THR A 442 -18.50 -17.91 -33.91
C THR A 442 -19.41 -16.89 -33.24
N MET A 443 -20.51 -17.34 -32.64
CA MET A 443 -21.38 -16.45 -31.87
C MET A 443 -20.51 -15.80 -30.78
N ALA A 444 -20.43 -14.47 -30.78
CA ALA A 444 -19.72 -13.76 -29.73
C ALA A 444 -20.34 -14.15 -28.38
N ALA A 445 -19.49 -14.57 -27.43
CA ALA A 445 -19.93 -14.91 -26.08
C ALA A 445 -20.67 -13.71 -25.47
N ILE A 446 -21.85 -13.94 -24.89
CA ILE A 446 -22.63 -12.87 -24.28
C ILE A 446 -21.94 -12.52 -22.97
N ARG A 447 -21.36 -11.31 -22.87
CA ARG A 447 -20.71 -10.85 -21.65
C ARG A 447 -21.66 -9.98 -20.82
N LYS A 448 -21.70 -10.21 -19.51
CA LYS A 448 -22.55 -9.45 -18.58
C LYS A 448 -21.78 -9.04 -17.32
N LYS A 449 -21.91 -7.77 -16.93
CA LYS A 449 -21.29 -7.25 -15.71
C LYS A 449 -22.26 -7.38 -14.53
N LEU A 450 -21.81 -8.03 -13.46
CA LEU A 450 -22.52 -8.20 -12.20
C LEU A 450 -21.72 -7.53 -11.09
N VAL A 451 -22.33 -6.62 -10.35
CA VAL A 451 -21.73 -5.99 -9.17
C VAL A 451 -22.46 -6.46 -7.91
N ILE A 452 -21.71 -6.86 -6.89
CA ILE A 452 -22.26 -7.25 -5.59
C ILE A 452 -22.08 -6.12 -4.58
N VAL A 453 -23.09 -5.82 -3.76
CA VAL A 453 -23.08 -4.78 -2.71
C VAL A 453 -23.77 -5.28 -1.45
N GLY A 454 -23.57 -4.61 -0.32
CA GLY A 454 -24.09 -5.03 0.99
C GLY A 454 -23.07 -4.87 2.11
N ASP A 455 -23.50 -5.02 3.36
CA ASP A 455 -22.68 -4.75 4.54
C ASP A 455 -21.34 -5.51 4.60
N GLY A 456 -20.40 -4.97 5.39
CA GLY A 456 -19.17 -5.65 5.76
C GLY A 456 -19.47 -7.04 6.34
N ALA A 457 -18.61 -8.03 6.05
CA ALA A 457 -18.75 -9.40 6.55
C ALA A 457 -20.08 -10.14 6.25
N CYS A 458 -20.94 -9.61 5.36
CA CYS A 458 -22.19 -10.28 4.99
C CYS A 458 -22.01 -11.46 4.00
N GLY A 459 -20.78 -11.75 3.56
CA GLY A 459 -20.45 -12.94 2.76
C GLY A 459 -20.38 -12.74 1.24
N LYS A 460 -20.31 -11.49 0.75
CA LYS A 460 -20.20 -11.14 -0.69
C LYS A 460 -19.03 -11.85 -1.39
N THR A 461 -17.83 -11.67 -0.87
CA THR A 461 -16.58 -12.24 -1.39
C THR A 461 -16.62 -13.76 -1.39
N CYS A 462 -17.06 -14.38 -0.29
CA CYS A 462 -17.20 -15.83 -0.20
C CYS A 462 -18.18 -16.36 -1.25
N LEU A 463 -19.29 -15.65 -1.51
CA LEU A 463 -20.25 -16.03 -2.53
C LEU A 463 -19.64 -16.01 -3.94
N LEU A 464 -18.88 -14.95 -4.29
CA LEU A 464 -18.20 -14.84 -5.58
C LEU A 464 -17.09 -15.89 -5.74
N ILE A 465 -16.28 -16.14 -4.71
CA ILE A 465 -15.18 -17.12 -4.74
C ILE A 465 -15.74 -18.53 -4.91
N VAL A 466 -16.77 -18.91 -4.14
CA VAL A 466 -17.35 -20.25 -4.24
C VAL A 466 -17.98 -20.47 -5.61
N PHE A 467 -18.63 -19.46 -6.17
CA PHE A 467 -19.19 -19.58 -7.52
C PHE A 467 -18.12 -19.70 -8.61
N SER A 468 -17.03 -18.93 -8.52
CA SER A 468 -16.00 -18.88 -9.56
C SER A 468 -14.94 -19.99 -9.44
N LYS A 469 -14.60 -20.42 -8.22
CA LYS A 469 -13.49 -21.34 -7.94
C LYS A 469 -13.91 -22.64 -7.26
N ASP A 470 -15.20 -22.79 -6.91
CA ASP A 470 -15.75 -23.96 -6.21
C ASP A 470 -15.07 -24.30 -4.85
N GLN A 471 -14.41 -23.31 -4.24
CA GLN A 471 -13.70 -23.42 -2.96
C GLN A 471 -14.17 -22.36 -1.98
N PHE A 472 -14.41 -22.74 -0.71
CA PHE A 472 -14.74 -21.79 0.34
C PHE A 472 -13.45 -21.29 1.02
N PRO A 473 -13.23 -19.97 1.15
CA PRO A 473 -12.03 -19.44 1.79
C PRO A 473 -12.06 -19.66 3.31
N GLU A 474 -10.98 -20.21 3.87
CA GLU A 474 -10.86 -20.44 5.33
C GLU A 474 -10.38 -19.20 6.09
N VAL A 475 -9.72 -18.26 5.41
CA VAL A 475 -9.17 -17.03 6.01
C VAL A 475 -10.00 -15.84 5.58
N TYR A 476 -10.49 -15.07 6.56
CA TYR A 476 -11.22 -13.83 6.29
C TYR A 476 -10.23 -12.69 5.99
N VAL A 477 -10.34 -12.14 4.79
CA VAL A 477 -9.65 -10.91 4.36
C VAL A 477 -10.73 -9.94 3.87
N PRO A 478 -10.84 -8.71 4.44
CA PRO A 478 -11.79 -7.72 3.94
C PRO A 478 -11.49 -7.33 2.49
N THR A 479 -12.50 -7.38 1.62
CA THR A 479 -12.34 -6.96 0.22
C THR A 479 -12.52 -5.46 0.07
N VAL A 480 -11.66 -4.84 -0.72
CA VAL A 480 -11.84 -3.47 -1.19
C VAL A 480 -12.44 -3.44 -2.57
N PHE A 481 -11.78 -4.10 -3.52
CA PHE A 481 -12.26 -4.23 -4.89
C PHE A 481 -11.55 -5.38 -5.60
N GLU A 482 -12.29 -6.34 -6.14
CA GLU A 482 -11.74 -7.47 -6.89
C GLU A 482 -12.63 -7.84 -8.07
N ASN A 483 -12.02 -8.31 -9.17
CA ASN A 483 -12.74 -8.72 -10.37
C ASN A 483 -12.51 -10.22 -10.63
N TYR A 484 -13.61 -10.94 -10.83
CA TYR A 484 -13.60 -12.35 -11.22
C TYR A 484 -14.31 -12.52 -12.56
N VAL A 485 -13.98 -13.59 -13.27
CA VAL A 485 -14.69 -14.01 -14.49
C VAL A 485 -15.16 -15.44 -14.30
N ALA A 486 -16.43 -15.69 -14.62
CA ALA A 486 -17.02 -17.01 -14.54
C ALA A 486 -18.01 -17.22 -15.69
N ASP A 487 -17.96 -18.40 -16.31
CA ASP A 487 -18.90 -18.80 -17.35
C ASP A 487 -20.12 -19.49 -16.75
N ILE A 488 -21.31 -19.14 -17.23
CA ILE A 488 -22.57 -19.77 -16.82
C ILE A 488 -23.48 -19.99 -18.03
N GLU A 489 -24.14 -21.15 -18.06
CA GLU A 489 -25.17 -21.44 -19.04
C GLU A 489 -26.55 -21.22 -18.42
N VAL A 490 -27.33 -20.29 -18.99
CA VAL A 490 -28.69 -19.97 -18.52
C VAL A 490 -29.64 -19.92 -19.70
N ASP A 491 -30.74 -20.66 -19.62
CA ASP A 491 -31.80 -20.74 -20.65
C ASP A 491 -31.23 -21.04 -22.06
N GLY A 492 -30.22 -21.92 -22.14
CA GLY A 492 -29.54 -22.34 -23.38
C GLY A 492 -28.57 -21.31 -23.97
N LYS A 493 -28.19 -20.27 -23.21
CA LYS A 493 -27.21 -19.26 -23.61
C LYS A 493 -25.98 -19.34 -22.71
N GLN A 494 -24.81 -19.43 -23.34
CA GLN A 494 -23.52 -19.28 -22.65
C GLN A 494 -23.26 -17.79 -22.39
N VAL A 495 -23.08 -17.44 -21.12
CA VAL A 495 -22.84 -16.07 -20.66
C VAL A 495 -21.55 -16.03 -19.85
N GLU A 496 -20.65 -15.13 -20.22
CA GLU A 496 -19.48 -14.79 -19.41
C GLU A 496 -19.87 -13.68 -18.42
N LEU A 497 -19.84 -13.98 -17.13
CA LEU A 497 -20.07 -13.01 -16.06
C LEU A 497 -18.75 -12.36 -15.64
N ALA A 498 -18.67 -11.04 -15.80
CA ALA A 498 -17.67 -10.23 -15.11
C ALA A 498 -18.21 -9.87 -13.73
N LEU A 499 -17.69 -10.50 -12.69
CA LEU A 499 -18.11 -10.36 -11.31
C LEU A 499 -17.24 -9.31 -10.62
N TRP A 500 -17.88 -8.28 -10.08
CA TRP A 500 -17.22 -7.15 -9.42
C TRP A 500 -17.53 -7.23 -7.92
N ASP A 501 -16.52 -7.61 -7.13
CA ASP A 501 -16.59 -7.62 -5.66
C ASP A 501 -16.38 -6.21 -5.12
N THR A 502 -17.21 -5.81 -4.16
CA THR A 502 -17.12 -4.48 -3.54
C THR A 502 -17.02 -4.55 -2.03
N ALA A 503 -16.30 -3.59 -1.45
CA ALA A 503 -16.25 -3.41 -0.01
C ALA A 503 -17.64 -3.10 0.58
N GLY A 504 -17.94 -3.73 1.72
CA GLY A 504 -19.16 -3.45 2.48
C GLY A 504 -19.00 -2.45 3.62
N GLN A 505 -17.78 -1.99 3.89
CA GLN A 505 -17.49 -1.03 4.96
C GLN A 505 -17.69 0.40 4.46
N GLU A 506 -18.04 1.31 5.38
CA GLU A 506 -18.36 2.70 5.07
C GLU A 506 -17.15 3.49 4.57
N ASP A 507 -15.94 3.11 5.01
CA ASP A 507 -14.67 3.72 4.61
C ASP A 507 -14.44 3.70 3.09
N TYR A 508 -15.17 2.83 2.38
CA TYR A 508 -15.09 2.67 0.93
C TYR A 508 -16.28 3.27 0.16
N ASP A 509 -17.17 4.02 0.82
CA ASP A 509 -18.36 4.62 0.19
C ASP A 509 -18.01 5.56 -0.98
N ARG A 510 -16.81 6.15 -0.99
CA ARG A 510 -16.32 6.99 -2.10
C ARG A 510 -15.72 6.20 -3.26
N LEU A 511 -15.22 4.99 -3.01
CA LEU A 511 -14.57 4.15 -4.02
C LEU A 511 -15.55 3.17 -4.67
N ARG A 512 -16.52 2.66 -3.92
CA ARG A 512 -17.56 1.73 -4.41
C ARG A 512 -18.29 2.24 -5.67
N PRO A 513 -18.58 3.54 -5.83
CA PRO A 513 -19.20 4.06 -7.05
C PRO A 513 -18.42 3.80 -8.34
N LEU A 514 -17.10 3.61 -8.26
CA LEU A 514 -16.26 3.30 -9.43
C LEU A 514 -16.59 1.92 -10.03
N SER A 515 -17.22 1.04 -9.26
CA SER A 515 -17.64 -0.29 -9.71
C SER A 515 -18.94 -0.28 -10.51
N TYR A 516 -19.76 0.75 -10.41
CA TYR A 516 -21.11 0.79 -11.01
C TYR A 516 -21.24 1.06 -12.52
N PRO A 517 -20.33 1.78 -13.21
CA PRO A 517 -20.45 2.02 -14.64
C PRO A 517 -20.64 0.72 -15.44
N ASP A 518 -21.56 0.76 -16.41
CA ASP A 518 -21.89 -0.34 -17.32
C ASP A 518 -22.38 -1.65 -16.65
N THR A 519 -22.90 -1.59 -15.43
CA THR A 519 -23.44 -2.76 -14.73
C THR A 519 -24.73 -3.28 -15.38
N ASP A 520 -24.82 -4.59 -15.63
CA ASP A 520 -26.00 -5.25 -16.18
C ASP A 520 -26.95 -5.81 -15.11
N VAL A 521 -26.45 -6.17 -13.93
CA VAL A 521 -27.24 -6.67 -12.77
C VAL A 521 -26.53 -6.40 -11.44
N ILE A 522 -27.30 -6.16 -10.38
CA ILE A 522 -26.82 -5.97 -9.02
C ILE A 522 -27.22 -7.15 -8.14
N LEU A 523 -26.26 -7.73 -7.41
CA LEU A 523 -26.54 -8.56 -6.24
C LEU A 523 -26.48 -7.67 -4.99
N MET A 524 -27.58 -7.59 -4.26
CA MET A 524 -27.67 -6.83 -3.02
C MET A 524 -27.77 -7.83 -1.86
N CYS A 525 -26.74 -7.89 -1.03
CA CYS A 525 -26.54 -8.95 -0.05
C CYS A 525 -26.71 -8.47 1.39
N PHE A 526 -27.37 -9.29 2.19
CA PHE A 526 -27.37 -9.22 3.65
C PHE A 526 -27.01 -10.60 4.21
N SER A 527 -26.73 -10.74 5.51
CA SER A 527 -26.47 -12.06 6.12
C SER A 527 -27.54 -12.45 7.13
N ILE A 528 -27.92 -13.72 7.12
CA ILE A 528 -29.02 -14.27 7.94
C ILE A 528 -28.70 -14.22 9.44
N ASP A 529 -27.42 -14.22 9.79
CA ASP A 529 -26.90 -14.07 11.16
C ASP A 529 -26.78 -12.60 11.62
N SER A 530 -27.15 -11.62 10.79
CA SER A 530 -27.09 -10.18 11.12
C SER A 530 -28.37 -9.48 10.66
N PRO A 531 -29.39 -9.37 11.53
CA PRO A 531 -30.64 -8.67 11.21
C PRO A 531 -30.43 -7.22 10.79
N ASP A 532 -29.49 -6.51 11.43
CA ASP A 532 -29.11 -5.13 11.08
C ASP A 532 -28.70 -5.01 9.60
N SER A 533 -28.04 -6.02 9.04
CA SER A 533 -27.64 -6.01 7.63
C SER A 533 -28.82 -6.07 6.65
N LEU A 534 -29.98 -6.60 7.08
CA LEU A 534 -31.22 -6.51 6.31
C LEU A 534 -31.87 -5.12 6.46
N GLU A 535 -31.84 -4.54 7.66
CA GLU A 535 -32.39 -3.20 7.94
C GLU A 535 -31.64 -2.10 7.16
N ASN A 536 -30.33 -2.27 6.96
CA ASN A 536 -29.49 -1.36 6.18
C ASN A 536 -29.81 -1.35 4.67
N ILE A 537 -30.50 -2.37 4.15
CA ILE A 537 -30.84 -2.48 2.72
C ILE A 537 -31.62 -1.26 2.20
N PRO A 538 -32.77 -0.86 2.77
CA PRO A 538 -33.53 0.29 2.32
C PRO A 538 -32.89 1.63 2.71
N GLU A 539 -32.11 1.68 3.79
CA GLU A 539 -31.57 2.94 4.34
C GLU A 539 -30.26 3.37 3.66
N LYS A 540 -29.42 2.40 3.29
CA LYS A 540 -28.09 2.64 2.70
C LYS A 540 -27.99 2.14 1.26
N TRP A 541 -28.13 0.83 1.07
CA TRP A 541 -27.78 0.17 -0.19
C TRP A 541 -28.73 0.50 -1.34
N THR A 542 -30.03 0.59 -1.04
CA THR A 542 -31.05 0.89 -2.05
C THR A 542 -30.91 2.32 -2.59
N PRO A 543 -30.77 3.37 -1.75
CA PRO A 543 -30.47 4.73 -2.22
C PRO A 543 -29.21 4.81 -3.09
N GLU A 544 -28.11 4.19 -2.65
CA GLU A 544 -26.83 4.21 -3.37
C GLU A 544 -26.95 3.54 -4.74
N VAL A 545 -27.46 2.30 -4.80
CA VAL A 545 -27.63 1.57 -6.06
C VAL A 545 -28.61 2.30 -6.98
N LYS A 546 -29.72 2.85 -6.47
CA LYS A 546 -30.66 3.59 -7.32
C LYS A 546 -30.08 4.91 -7.83
N HIS A 547 -29.14 5.52 -7.11
CA HIS A 547 -28.45 6.73 -7.56
C HIS A 547 -27.55 6.44 -8.77
N PHE A 548 -26.69 5.43 -8.70
CA PHE A 548 -25.72 5.12 -9.74
C PHE A 548 -26.25 4.18 -10.84
N CYS A 549 -27.18 3.30 -10.49
CA CYS A 549 -27.71 2.22 -11.33
C CYS A 549 -29.26 2.22 -11.39
N PRO A 550 -29.93 3.33 -11.78
CA PRO A 550 -31.38 3.51 -11.61
C PRO A 550 -32.27 2.51 -12.36
N ASN A 551 -31.77 1.86 -13.41
CA ASN A 551 -32.53 0.92 -14.25
C ASN A 551 -31.92 -0.49 -14.28
N VAL A 552 -30.97 -0.76 -13.39
CA VAL A 552 -30.31 -2.08 -13.31
C VAL A 552 -31.14 -2.98 -12.41
N PRO A 553 -31.48 -4.22 -12.82
CA PRO A 553 -32.21 -5.13 -11.96
C PRO A 553 -31.40 -5.49 -10.71
N ILE A 554 -32.08 -5.54 -9.56
CA ILE A 554 -31.50 -5.90 -8.27
C ILE A 554 -32.00 -7.28 -7.88
N ILE A 555 -31.11 -8.19 -7.52
CA ILE A 555 -31.45 -9.45 -6.84
C ILE A 555 -31.08 -9.29 -5.38
N LEU A 556 -32.05 -9.46 -4.48
CA LEU A 556 -31.78 -9.49 -3.04
C LEU A 556 -31.31 -10.89 -2.64
N VAL A 557 -30.22 -10.97 -1.89
CA VAL A 557 -29.59 -12.25 -1.50
C VAL A 557 -29.37 -12.31 0.00
N GLY A 558 -29.96 -13.31 0.65
CA GLY A 558 -29.68 -13.65 2.05
C GLY A 558 -28.55 -14.67 2.16
N ASN A 559 -27.37 -14.24 2.58
CA ASN A 559 -26.19 -15.09 2.73
C ASN A 559 -26.16 -15.82 4.09
N LYS A 560 -25.28 -16.81 4.20
CA LYS A 560 -25.04 -17.62 5.41
C LYS A 560 -26.29 -18.35 5.90
N LYS A 561 -27.08 -18.90 4.98
CA LYS A 561 -28.31 -19.66 5.27
C LYS A 561 -28.10 -20.82 6.25
N ASP A 562 -26.91 -21.39 6.28
CA ASP A 562 -26.52 -22.44 7.23
C ASP A 562 -26.59 -21.99 8.70
N LEU A 563 -26.47 -20.69 8.99
CA LEU A 563 -26.46 -20.16 10.36
C LEU A 563 -27.86 -19.93 10.95
N ARG A 564 -28.95 -20.07 10.17
CA ARG A 564 -30.31 -19.85 10.68
C ARG A 564 -30.68 -20.79 11.82
N ASN A 565 -30.22 -22.03 11.73
CA ASN A 565 -30.50 -23.08 12.70
C ASN A 565 -29.29 -23.39 13.58
N ASP A 566 -28.23 -22.58 13.51
CA ASP A 566 -27.05 -22.76 14.34
C ASP A 566 -27.30 -22.30 15.78
N ASP A 567 -27.03 -23.18 16.74
CA ASP A 567 -27.28 -22.93 18.16
C ASP A 567 -26.40 -21.82 18.73
N HIS A 568 -25.18 -21.63 18.21
CA HIS A 568 -24.30 -20.56 18.64
C HIS A 568 -24.83 -19.21 18.14
N THR A 569 -25.13 -19.09 16.85
CA THR A 569 -25.72 -17.88 16.25
C THR A 569 -27.01 -17.46 16.96
N ARG A 570 -27.92 -18.40 17.22
CA ARG A 570 -29.17 -18.10 17.95
C ARG A 570 -28.92 -17.59 19.37
N ARG A 571 -27.93 -18.15 20.08
CA ARG A 571 -27.57 -17.69 21.43
C ARG A 571 -26.95 -16.31 21.44
N GLU A 572 -26.06 -16.01 20.49
CA GLU A 572 -25.43 -14.69 20.40
C GLU A 572 -26.45 -13.60 20.06
N LEU A 573 -27.32 -13.84 19.08
CA LEU A 573 -28.38 -12.88 18.73
C LEU A 573 -29.38 -12.68 19.88
N ALA A 574 -29.72 -13.75 20.61
CA ALA A 574 -30.61 -13.64 21.76
C ALA A 574 -30.05 -12.72 22.88
N LYS A 575 -28.72 -12.62 23.05
CA LYS A 575 -28.11 -11.65 23.99
C LYS A 575 -28.45 -10.20 23.62
N MET A 576 -28.63 -9.93 22.33
CA MET A 576 -29.00 -8.62 21.79
C MET A 576 -30.52 -8.50 21.55
N LYS A 577 -31.33 -9.47 22.01
CA LYS A 577 -32.78 -9.57 21.78
C LYS A 577 -33.15 -9.63 20.29
N GLN A 578 -32.28 -10.22 19.49
CA GLN A 578 -32.48 -10.45 18.06
C GLN A 578 -32.62 -11.95 17.77
N GLU A 579 -33.11 -12.29 16.58
CA GLU A 579 -33.18 -13.65 16.05
C GLU A 579 -32.67 -13.69 14.59
N PRO A 580 -32.20 -14.84 14.08
CA PRO A 580 -31.77 -14.93 12.68
C PRO A 580 -32.90 -14.56 11.72
N VAL A 581 -32.55 -13.90 10.61
CA VAL A 581 -33.51 -13.41 9.63
C VAL A 581 -34.34 -14.56 9.04
N LYS A 582 -35.67 -14.39 9.06
CA LYS A 582 -36.63 -15.34 8.51
C LYS A 582 -36.82 -15.16 7.01
N PRO A 583 -37.14 -16.23 6.26
CA PRO A 583 -37.36 -16.14 4.82
C PRO A 583 -38.47 -15.16 4.41
N GLU A 584 -39.53 -15.05 5.22
CA GLU A 584 -40.61 -14.08 5.05
C GLU A 584 -40.11 -12.63 5.11
N GLU A 585 -39.23 -12.30 6.06
CA GLU A 585 -38.69 -10.93 6.22
C GLU A 585 -37.84 -10.51 5.01
N GLY A 586 -37.00 -11.42 4.50
CA GLY A 586 -36.23 -11.17 3.29
C GLY A 586 -37.12 -11.02 2.05
N ARG A 587 -38.23 -11.78 1.97
CA ARG A 587 -39.21 -11.66 0.88
C ARG A 587 -39.97 -10.33 0.93
N ASP A 588 -40.37 -9.91 2.13
CA ASP A 588 -41.02 -8.62 2.34
C ASP A 588 -40.07 -7.46 2.00
N MET A 589 -38.79 -7.58 2.36
CA MET A 589 -37.78 -6.60 1.98
C MET A 589 -37.58 -6.51 0.46
N ALA A 590 -37.53 -7.65 -0.23
CA ALA A 590 -37.41 -7.69 -1.68
C ALA A 590 -38.59 -6.98 -2.38
N ASN A 591 -39.81 -7.18 -1.87
CA ASN A 591 -40.99 -6.47 -2.34
C ASN A 591 -40.88 -4.95 -2.06
N ARG A 592 -40.42 -4.58 -0.85
CA ARG A 592 -40.25 -3.18 -0.44
C ARG A 592 -39.29 -2.40 -1.33
N ILE A 593 -38.18 -3.01 -1.75
CA ILE A 593 -37.18 -2.35 -2.61
C ILE A 593 -37.48 -2.48 -4.11
N ASN A 594 -38.50 -3.28 -4.47
CA ASN A 594 -38.84 -3.69 -5.83
C ASN A 594 -37.70 -4.45 -6.52
N ALA A 595 -37.13 -5.43 -5.81
CA ALA A 595 -36.12 -6.33 -6.35
C ALA A 595 -36.73 -7.25 -7.42
N PHE A 596 -35.92 -7.63 -8.41
CA PHE A 596 -36.32 -8.60 -9.45
C PHE A 596 -36.57 -9.99 -8.86
N GLY A 597 -35.86 -10.35 -7.78
CA GLY A 597 -36.10 -11.58 -7.05
C GLY A 597 -35.34 -11.63 -5.73
N TYR A 598 -35.66 -12.65 -4.94
CA TYR A 598 -35.05 -12.93 -3.65
C TYR A 598 -34.64 -14.40 -3.56
N LEU A 599 -33.40 -14.66 -3.18
CA LEU A 599 -32.92 -15.99 -2.82
C LEU A 599 -32.10 -15.95 -1.54
N GLU A 600 -31.93 -17.13 -0.94
CA GLU A 600 -31.01 -17.35 0.16
C GLU A 600 -30.00 -18.42 -0.24
N CYS A 601 -28.75 -18.23 0.17
CA CYS A 601 -27.69 -19.18 -0.10
C CYS A 601 -26.71 -19.30 1.06
N SER A 602 -25.94 -20.38 1.06
CA SER A 602 -24.76 -20.55 1.90
C SER A 602 -23.57 -20.85 1.02
N ALA A 603 -22.62 -19.92 0.97
CA ALA A 603 -21.33 -20.16 0.33
C ALA A 603 -20.58 -21.33 1.00
N LYS A 604 -20.76 -21.53 2.32
CA LYS A 604 -20.09 -22.60 3.08
C LYS A 604 -20.59 -24.00 2.69
N THR A 605 -21.90 -24.18 2.54
CA THR A 605 -22.48 -25.48 2.15
C THR A 605 -22.72 -25.61 0.65
N LYS A 606 -22.46 -24.55 -0.11
CA LYS A 606 -22.77 -24.38 -1.55
C LYS A 606 -24.27 -24.39 -1.87
N ASP A 607 -25.15 -24.46 -0.87
CA ASP A 607 -26.61 -24.45 -1.04
C ASP A 607 -27.08 -23.10 -1.61
N GLY A 608 -27.84 -23.12 -2.71
CA GLY A 608 -28.44 -21.93 -3.32
C GLY A 608 -27.47 -21.01 -4.08
N VAL A 609 -26.17 -21.30 -4.11
CA VAL A 609 -25.16 -20.43 -4.73
C VAL A 609 -25.41 -20.31 -6.23
N ARG A 610 -25.56 -21.43 -6.94
CA ARG A 610 -25.72 -21.44 -8.40
C ARG A 610 -27.02 -20.73 -8.82
N GLU A 611 -28.09 -20.96 -8.09
CA GLU A 611 -29.43 -20.41 -8.34
C GLU A 611 -29.43 -18.87 -8.26
N VAL A 612 -28.63 -18.29 -7.36
CA VAL A 612 -28.44 -16.82 -7.28
C VAL A 612 -27.88 -16.28 -8.59
N PHE A 613 -26.80 -16.87 -9.12
CA PHE A 613 -26.17 -16.40 -10.35
C PHE A 613 -27.01 -16.72 -11.60
N GLU A 614 -27.75 -17.83 -11.61
CA GLU A 614 -28.71 -18.12 -12.68
C GLU A 614 -29.84 -17.07 -12.73
N MET A 615 -30.41 -16.69 -11.58
CA MET A 615 -31.43 -15.65 -11.52
C MET A 615 -30.88 -14.28 -11.92
N ALA A 616 -29.69 -13.92 -11.44
CA ALA A 616 -29.04 -12.65 -11.79
C ALA A 616 -28.74 -12.57 -13.28
N THR A 617 -28.23 -13.65 -13.87
CA THR A 617 -27.97 -13.74 -15.32
C THR A 617 -29.26 -13.62 -16.12
N ARG A 618 -30.33 -14.30 -15.69
CA ARG A 618 -31.64 -14.20 -16.33
C ARG A 618 -32.17 -12.76 -16.30
N ALA A 619 -32.05 -12.07 -15.16
CA ALA A 619 -32.42 -10.66 -15.04
C ALA A 619 -31.59 -9.76 -15.98
N ALA A 620 -30.28 -9.99 -16.03
CA ALA A 620 -29.35 -9.25 -16.89
C ALA A 620 -29.62 -9.44 -18.40
N LEU A 621 -30.12 -10.62 -18.80
CA LEU A 621 -30.48 -10.94 -20.18
C LEU A 621 -31.84 -10.35 -20.58
N GLN A 622 -32.78 -10.23 -19.64
CA GLN A 622 -34.11 -9.64 -19.89
C GLN A 622 -34.08 -8.11 -19.92
N ALA A 623 -33.12 -7.47 -19.25
CA ALA A 623 -32.94 -6.03 -19.27
C ALA A 623 -32.53 -5.53 -20.68
N LYS A 624 -33.42 -4.82 -21.37
CA LYS A 624 -33.11 -4.18 -22.67
C LYS A 624 -32.16 -3.00 -22.45
N LYS A 625 -30.95 -3.03 -23.04
CA LYS A 625 -30.06 -1.85 -23.09
C LYS A 625 -30.74 -0.74 -23.90
N ARG A 626 -30.86 0.46 -23.32
CA ARG A 626 -31.23 1.66 -24.08
C ARG A 626 -30.13 1.94 -25.11
N GLY A 627 -30.51 2.16 -26.37
CA GLY A 627 -29.61 2.65 -27.40
C GLY A 627 -28.97 3.97 -26.99
N LYS A 628 -27.73 4.21 -27.44
CA LYS A 628 -27.01 5.47 -27.30
C LYS A 628 -27.96 6.65 -27.54
N LYS A 629 -28.05 7.58 -26.58
CA LYS A 629 -28.66 8.89 -26.85
C LYS A 629 -27.90 9.52 -28.02
N PRO A 630 -28.58 10.09 -29.04
CA PRO A 630 -27.89 10.88 -30.05
C PRO A 630 -27.18 12.04 -29.34
N GLY A 631 -25.99 12.38 -29.82
CA GLY A 631 -25.16 13.43 -29.25
C GLY A 631 -25.95 14.71 -28.99
N CYS A 632 -25.67 15.33 -27.86
CA CYS A 632 -26.24 16.62 -27.49
C CYS A 632 -25.86 17.63 -28.59
N LEU A 633 -26.84 18.14 -29.33
CA LEU A 633 -26.67 19.33 -30.14
C LEU A 633 -26.71 20.52 -29.19
N LEU A 634 -25.59 21.23 -29.04
CA LEU A 634 -25.57 22.57 -28.46
C LEU A 634 -26.39 23.48 -29.39
N LEU A 635 -27.56 23.90 -28.90
CA LEU A 635 -28.45 24.88 -29.55
C LEU A 635 -28.03 26.30 -29.20
#